data_AF-A0A379ZRD4-F1
#
_entry.id   AF-A0A379ZRD4-F1
#
_cell.length_a   1.000
_cell.length_b   1.000
_cell.length_c   1.000
_cell.angle_alpha   90.00
_cell.angle_beta   90.00
_cell.angle_gamma   90.00
#
_symmetry.space_group_name_H-M   'P 1'
#
loop_
_entity.id
_entity.type
_entity.pdbx_description
1 polymer ?
#
loop_
_entity_poly.entity_id
_entity_poly.type
_entity_poly.pdbx_seq_one_letter_code
_entity_poly.pdbx_strand_id
1 'polypeptide(L)'
;MHNDDGSWQLFDVGEQIFHYPPLAGEQPSRLSMITDAIGNATSLFYDDEGLLSELVDSAGQRLMCRYAQGRLREVALQTAEGERTLARYGYDEQGQLTTVSNRAGEVTRRFGWRDGLMISHQDAAGLLNEYQWQEIDGVPRVTAYRNSAGESLEFGYDFAGGRRSAVRGDGKRAEWRLDDDDNVAQYTDFDQRRYGFIYQRGELCSVLLPGGAQRQSEWDPYGRLLSETDPLGRVTRYQYSRNSGRLFAVAYPDGSSEAQHWDTLGRPTRYVDALGNATLYRYPDDEESLPASVIDALGGEVKLEWDARGQLTRYTDCSGSVTAYTYDALGQLTAQTDAEGHQTRYRWDNGGRLHTLIHPDGGEERFNWNAHGQLAEHQDALGSLTRWQYNALGLPVSITDRINRTRRYHYSPQGWLTRLENGNGGDYRFSYDEVGRVLAEERPDDTRHYYRYGAAGLLEEHREVGLPGSAGELTQREQRFRFDEAGQLVWRGNASAEWHYRFDAMGRLRELNRLPTASGAALGIEPDNVQMRYDAAGRLLGEQGVNGELQYQWDALANLQALTLPQGDRLQWLYYGSGHASAIKFNQQVVSEFTRDRLHRETGRSQGGAAAAAALRRHGPPQLAEQRLRPRQTDPAGRRRAVARLSLHRPRRAGRSERRAARRSALRLRRRRPPACNTANPIRGKPGAAAGVRPGG
;
A
#
# COMPACT_ATOMS: atom_id res chain seq x y z
N MET A 1 31.70 15.10 -11.66
CA MET A 1 32.33 15.51 -12.93
C MET A 1 32.67 16.99 -12.83
N HIS A 2 33.88 17.38 -13.23
CA HIS A 2 34.30 18.78 -13.34
C HIS A 2 34.37 19.11 -14.83
N ASN A 3 33.71 20.20 -15.23
CA ASN A 3 33.57 20.60 -16.62
C ASN A 3 34.63 21.64 -16.99
N ASP A 4 34.89 21.81 -18.29
CA ASP A 4 35.91 22.74 -18.79
C ASP A 4 35.61 24.22 -18.47
N ASP A 5 34.33 24.54 -18.27
CA ASP A 5 33.86 25.86 -17.83
C ASP A 5 34.03 26.09 -16.32
N GLY A 6 34.56 25.12 -15.58
CA GLY A 6 34.78 25.17 -14.14
C GLY A 6 33.56 24.72 -13.30
N SER A 7 32.44 24.38 -13.94
CA SER A 7 31.24 23.88 -13.25
C SER A 7 31.39 22.42 -12.81
N TRP A 8 30.54 22.00 -11.88
CA TRP A 8 30.52 20.64 -11.37
C TRP A 8 29.14 20.00 -11.55
N GLN A 9 29.14 18.71 -11.89
CA GLN A 9 27.95 17.86 -11.91
C GLN A 9 28.17 16.66 -11.01
N LEU A 10 27.21 16.39 -10.14
CA LEU A 10 27.13 15.17 -9.34
C LEU A 10 25.96 14.33 -9.84
N PHE A 11 26.19 13.04 -10.03
CA PHE A 11 25.17 12.08 -10.42
C PHE A 11 25.18 10.91 -9.45
N ASP A 12 24.00 10.39 -9.14
CA ASP A 12 23.83 9.19 -8.35
C ASP A 12 23.22 8.05 -9.18
N VAL A 13 23.03 6.91 -8.54
CA VAL A 13 22.38 5.75 -9.16
C VAL A 13 20.89 6.00 -9.44
N GLY A 14 20.30 7.04 -8.85
CA GLY A 14 18.95 7.52 -9.14
C GLY A 14 18.85 8.34 -10.42
N GLU A 15 19.96 8.57 -11.11
CA GLU A 15 20.03 9.28 -12.40
C GLU A 15 19.59 10.74 -12.33
N GLN A 16 19.60 11.31 -11.12
CA GLN A 16 19.51 12.74 -10.92
C GLN A 16 20.89 13.37 -11.07
N ILE A 17 20.93 14.53 -11.72
CA ILE A 17 22.14 15.32 -11.93
C ILE A 17 21.99 16.62 -11.16
N PHE A 18 22.89 16.84 -10.22
CA PHE A 18 22.99 18.05 -9.41
C PHE A 18 24.05 18.95 -10.02
N HIS A 19 23.66 20.15 -10.44
CA HIS A 19 24.51 21.09 -11.13
C HIS A 19 24.98 22.19 -10.19
N TYR A 20 26.28 22.45 -10.20
CA TYR A 20 26.93 23.47 -9.41
C TYR A 20 27.74 24.38 -10.35
N PRO A 21 27.55 25.70 -10.32
CA PRO A 21 28.33 26.63 -11.12
C PRO A 21 29.80 26.66 -10.67
N PRO A 22 30.69 27.33 -11.43
CA PRO A 22 32.09 27.48 -11.05
C PRO A 22 32.27 28.12 -9.66
N LEU A 23 33.34 27.73 -8.97
CA LEU A 23 33.68 28.30 -7.67
C LEU A 23 34.02 29.78 -7.81
N ALA A 24 33.41 30.62 -6.97
CA ALA A 24 33.75 32.04 -6.84
C ALA A 24 34.81 32.21 -5.73
N GLY A 25 36.07 32.05 -6.09
CA GLY A 25 37.18 32.05 -5.13
C GLY A 25 37.14 30.83 -4.20
N GLU A 26 37.26 31.04 -2.89
CA GLU A 26 37.21 29.96 -1.87
C GLU A 26 35.78 29.64 -1.38
N GLN A 27 34.75 30.32 -1.90
CA GLN A 27 33.38 30.07 -1.45
C GLN A 27 32.84 28.74 -2.02
N PRO A 28 32.08 27.97 -1.22
CA PRO A 28 31.40 26.78 -1.72
C PRO A 28 30.45 27.12 -2.87
N SER A 29 30.50 26.34 -3.95
CA SER A 29 29.50 26.45 -5.02
C SER A 29 28.13 25.97 -4.51
N ARG A 30 27.07 26.68 -4.89
CA ARG A 30 25.69 26.36 -4.50
C ARG A 30 25.00 25.57 -5.60
N LEU A 31 24.08 24.70 -5.22
CA LEU A 31 23.28 23.94 -6.16
C LEU A 31 22.44 24.90 -7.01
N SER A 32 22.66 24.96 -8.31
CA SER A 32 21.91 25.85 -9.22
C SER A 32 20.74 25.16 -9.91
N MET A 33 20.85 23.85 -10.12
CA MET A 33 19.84 23.10 -10.85
C MET A 33 19.90 21.61 -10.48
N ILE A 34 18.74 20.96 -10.48
CA ILE A 34 18.61 19.51 -10.43
C ILE A 34 17.94 19.08 -11.73
N THR A 35 18.54 18.15 -12.47
CA THR A 35 17.91 17.59 -13.68
C THR A 35 17.80 16.08 -13.60
N ASP A 36 16.90 15.50 -14.38
CA ASP A 36 16.92 14.08 -14.71
C ASP A 36 17.48 13.83 -16.12
N ALA A 37 17.56 12.56 -16.53
CA ALA A 37 18.11 12.14 -17.82
C ALA A 37 17.21 12.49 -19.03
N ILE A 38 15.95 12.90 -18.81
CA ILE A 38 15.02 13.32 -19.86
C ILE A 38 15.04 14.85 -20.01
N GLY A 39 15.70 15.56 -19.09
CA GLY A 39 15.82 17.02 -19.13
C GLY A 39 14.76 17.75 -18.31
N ASN A 40 13.96 17.05 -17.49
CA ASN A 40 13.18 17.74 -16.47
C ASN A 40 14.15 18.41 -15.50
N ALA A 41 13.88 19.67 -15.16
CA ALA A 41 14.77 20.52 -14.40
C ALA A 41 14.00 21.20 -13.27
N THR A 42 14.69 21.38 -12.14
CA THR A 42 14.32 22.34 -11.11
C THR A 42 15.51 23.28 -10.94
N SER A 43 15.34 24.52 -11.36
CA SER A 43 16.33 25.59 -11.22
C SER A 43 16.17 26.29 -9.88
N LEU A 44 17.29 26.60 -9.23
CA LEU A 44 17.37 27.21 -7.92
C LEU A 44 18.02 28.59 -8.05
N PHE A 45 17.32 29.63 -7.59
CA PHE A 45 17.79 31.01 -7.63
C PHE A 45 17.99 31.54 -6.22
N TYR A 46 19.04 32.33 -6.03
CA TYR A 46 19.44 32.88 -4.75
C TYR A 46 19.36 34.41 -4.77
N ASP A 47 19.05 35.03 -3.63
CA ASP A 47 19.12 36.48 -3.45
C ASP A 47 20.58 36.97 -3.23
N ASP A 48 20.75 38.28 -3.05
CA ASP A 48 22.05 38.93 -2.86
C ASP A 48 22.73 38.51 -1.54
N GLU A 49 21.94 38.18 -0.52
CA GLU A 49 22.40 37.57 0.74
C GLU A 49 22.73 36.08 0.60
N GLY A 50 22.33 35.48 -0.52
CA GLY A 50 22.63 34.11 -0.87
C GLY A 50 21.69 33.05 -0.30
N LEU A 51 20.49 33.45 0.10
CA LEU A 51 19.40 32.57 0.49
C LEU A 51 18.62 32.14 -0.76
N LEU A 52 18.10 30.91 -0.76
CA LEU A 52 17.30 30.38 -1.87
C LEU A 52 16.02 31.20 -1.98
N SER A 53 15.89 32.06 -2.97
CA SER A 53 14.75 32.97 -3.11
C SER A 53 13.63 32.34 -3.95
N GLU A 54 13.98 31.47 -4.89
CA GLU A 54 13.04 30.92 -5.86
C GLU A 54 13.46 29.54 -6.39
N LEU A 55 12.47 28.68 -6.62
CA LEU A 55 12.63 27.44 -7.38
C LEU A 55 11.71 27.47 -8.61
N VAL A 56 12.21 27.03 -9.76
CA VAL A 56 11.45 26.98 -11.02
C VAL A 56 11.54 25.60 -11.64
N ASP A 57 10.40 24.94 -11.85
CA ASP A 57 10.36 23.65 -12.55
C ASP A 57 10.30 23.82 -14.08
N SER A 58 10.46 22.73 -14.83
CA SER A 58 10.35 22.72 -16.30
C SER A 58 8.99 23.17 -16.83
N ALA A 59 7.93 23.15 -16.00
CA ALA A 59 6.61 23.65 -16.35
C ALA A 59 6.47 25.17 -16.13
N GLY A 60 7.52 25.83 -15.63
CA GLY A 60 7.52 27.24 -15.28
C GLY A 60 6.78 27.55 -13.98
N GLN A 61 6.46 26.54 -13.14
CA GLN A 61 5.95 26.79 -11.80
C GLN A 61 7.04 27.37 -10.94
N ARG A 62 6.73 28.47 -10.24
CA ARG A 62 7.68 29.19 -9.41
C ARG A 62 7.27 29.10 -7.95
N LEU A 63 8.17 28.57 -7.12
CA LEU A 63 8.03 28.57 -5.67
C LEU A 63 8.89 29.70 -5.09
N MET A 64 8.24 30.67 -4.46
CA MET A 64 8.90 31.78 -3.76
C MET A 64 9.23 31.37 -2.33
N CYS A 65 10.47 31.59 -1.92
CA CYS A 65 10.95 31.34 -0.56
C CYS A 65 11.23 32.69 0.12
N ARG A 66 10.55 32.95 1.25
CA ARG A 66 10.65 34.23 1.98
C ARG A 66 11.34 34.02 3.32
N TYR A 67 12.31 34.87 3.64
CA TYR A 67 13.12 34.77 4.84
C TYR A 67 12.91 35.95 5.77
N ALA A 68 13.09 35.72 7.08
CA ALA A 68 13.28 36.78 8.06
C ALA A 68 14.39 36.34 9.03
N GLN A 69 15.36 37.23 9.27
CA GLN A 69 16.54 36.95 10.09
C GLN A 69 17.28 35.67 9.64
N GLY A 70 17.44 35.49 8.33
CA GLY A 70 18.12 34.33 7.74
C GLY A 70 17.37 32.99 7.85
N ARG A 71 16.11 32.98 8.30
CA ARG A 71 15.28 31.76 8.41
C ARG A 71 14.09 31.79 7.46
N LEU A 72 13.84 30.69 6.76
CA LEU A 72 12.71 30.53 5.86
C LEU A 72 11.40 30.64 6.65
N ARG A 73 10.59 31.66 6.37
CA ARG A 73 9.30 31.94 7.03
C ARG A 73 8.09 31.53 6.21
N GLU A 74 8.22 31.53 4.89
CA GLU A 74 7.11 31.21 3.98
C GLU A 74 7.62 30.59 2.69
N VAL A 75 6.90 29.59 2.21
CA VAL A 75 7.00 29.07 0.84
C VAL A 75 5.66 29.34 0.17
N ALA A 76 5.67 30.01 -0.98
CA ALA A 76 4.46 30.36 -1.73
C ALA A 76 4.59 29.94 -3.19
N LEU A 77 3.49 29.52 -3.80
CA LEU A 77 3.40 29.28 -5.24
C LEU A 77 3.03 30.59 -5.93
N GLN A 78 3.79 30.99 -6.95
CA GLN A 78 3.38 32.07 -7.83
C GLN A 78 2.28 31.56 -8.77
N THR A 79 1.10 32.18 -8.70
CA THR A 79 -0.02 31.91 -9.62
C THR A 79 -0.30 33.14 -10.47
N ALA A 80 -1.17 32.99 -11.49
CA ALA A 80 -1.65 34.13 -12.28
C ALA A 80 -2.39 35.19 -11.44
N GLU A 81 -2.95 34.79 -10.30
CA GLU A 81 -3.68 35.66 -9.37
C GLU A 81 -2.78 36.25 -8.26
N GLY A 82 -1.47 35.97 -8.29
CA GLY A 82 -0.50 36.35 -7.28
C GLY A 82 0.07 35.17 -6.48
N GLU A 83 0.79 35.48 -5.40
CA GLU A 83 1.40 34.47 -4.53
C GLU A 83 0.33 33.77 -3.67
N ARG A 84 0.41 32.44 -3.65
CA ARG A 84 -0.41 31.56 -2.80
C ARG A 84 0.49 30.85 -1.81
N THR A 85 0.43 31.24 -0.54
CA THR A 85 1.15 30.57 0.55
C THR A 85 0.87 29.07 0.54
N LEU A 86 1.93 28.25 0.57
CA LEU A 86 1.85 26.79 0.72
C LEU A 86 2.13 26.37 2.16
N ALA A 87 3.14 26.99 2.78
CA ALA A 87 3.55 26.72 4.15
C ALA A 87 4.13 27.96 4.82
N ARG A 88 3.93 28.08 6.14
CA ARG A 88 4.58 29.09 6.99
C ARG A 88 5.33 28.43 8.14
N TYR A 89 6.42 29.07 8.56
CA TYR A 89 7.30 28.60 9.61
C TYR A 89 7.47 29.68 10.69
N GLY A 90 7.07 29.35 11.92
CA GLY A 90 7.27 30.19 13.10
C GLY A 90 8.55 29.80 13.83
N TYR A 91 9.24 30.78 14.39
CA TYR A 91 10.47 30.58 15.16
C TYR A 91 10.45 31.47 16.40
N ASP A 92 11.12 31.05 17.47
CA ASP A 92 11.36 31.86 18.66
C ASP A 92 12.49 32.89 18.46
N GLU A 93 12.84 33.61 19.53
CA GLU A 93 13.90 34.64 19.53
C GLU A 93 15.30 34.05 19.31
N GLN A 94 15.51 32.77 19.62
CA GLN A 94 16.76 32.04 19.37
C GLN A 94 16.80 31.42 17.96
N GLY A 95 15.74 31.62 17.16
CA GLY A 95 15.63 31.09 15.81
C GLY A 95 15.31 29.60 15.75
N GLN A 96 14.81 28.99 16.82
CA GLN A 96 14.37 27.58 16.81
C GLN A 96 12.96 27.48 16.24
N LEU A 97 12.69 26.47 15.42
CA LEU A 97 11.39 26.30 14.76
C LEU A 97 10.33 25.99 15.82
N THR A 98 9.27 26.78 15.93
CA THR A 98 8.21 26.60 16.95
C THR A 98 6.89 26.15 16.33
N THR A 99 6.59 26.53 15.09
CA THR A 99 5.36 26.13 14.39
C THR A 99 5.57 25.90 12.90
N VAL A 100 4.79 24.99 12.33
CA VAL A 100 4.59 24.89 10.87
C VAL A 100 3.10 25.01 10.62
N SER A 101 2.71 25.89 9.71
CA SER A 101 1.33 26.05 9.27
C SER A 101 1.16 25.69 7.80
N ASN A 102 0.03 25.09 7.45
CA ASN A 102 -0.33 24.82 6.06
C ASN A 102 -0.83 26.09 5.35
N ARG A 103 -1.22 25.94 4.08
CA ARG A 103 -1.77 27.02 3.25
C ARG A 103 -3.06 27.67 3.77
N ALA A 104 -3.82 27.01 4.65
CA ALA A 104 -4.98 27.59 5.33
C ALA A 104 -4.62 28.35 6.61
N GLY A 105 -3.34 28.39 7.00
CA GLY A 105 -2.87 28.97 8.26
C GLY A 105 -3.03 28.04 9.47
N GLU A 106 -3.58 26.83 9.27
CA GLU A 106 -3.74 25.83 10.34
C GLU A 106 -2.35 25.34 10.78
N VAL A 107 -2.07 25.36 12.08
CA VAL A 107 -0.80 24.85 12.63
C VAL A 107 -0.82 23.32 12.58
N THR A 108 0.07 22.75 11.76
CA THR A 108 0.20 21.29 11.56
C THR A 108 1.34 20.69 12.38
N ARG A 109 2.28 21.51 12.87
CA ARG A 109 3.34 21.10 13.80
C ARG A 109 3.59 22.18 14.83
N ARG A 110 3.87 21.76 16.07
CA ARG A 110 4.45 22.62 17.12
C ARG A 110 5.70 21.97 17.68
N PHE A 111 6.64 22.77 18.15
CA PHE A 111 7.86 22.29 18.78
C PHE A 111 8.17 23.12 20.03
N GLY A 112 8.64 22.45 21.07
CA GLY A 112 9.14 23.06 22.30
C GLY A 112 10.62 22.80 22.47
N TRP A 113 11.35 23.82 22.92
CA TRP A 113 12.80 23.78 23.06
C TRP A 113 13.23 24.16 24.48
N ARG A 114 14.38 23.63 24.89
CA ARG A 114 15.10 24.03 26.10
C ARG A 114 16.58 23.82 25.86
N ASP A 115 17.39 24.84 26.14
CA ASP A 115 18.86 24.78 26.00
C ASP A 115 19.33 24.27 24.63
N GLY A 116 18.65 24.68 23.55
CA GLY A 116 18.98 24.23 22.19
C GLY A 116 18.40 22.86 21.79
N LEU A 117 17.83 22.10 22.74
CA LEU A 117 17.31 20.75 22.54
C LEU A 117 15.78 20.74 22.39
N MET A 118 15.26 19.95 21.45
CA MET A 118 13.82 19.79 21.27
C MET A 118 13.28 18.90 22.39
N ILE A 119 12.52 19.49 23.30
CA ILE A 119 11.92 18.79 24.44
C ILE A 119 10.49 18.34 24.16
N SER A 120 9.85 18.88 23.13
CA SER A 120 8.54 18.39 22.70
C SER A 120 8.24 18.67 21.24
N HIS A 121 7.35 17.88 20.67
CA HIS A 121 6.71 18.20 19.41
C HIS A 121 5.24 17.77 19.40
N GLN A 122 4.38 18.52 18.70
CA GLN A 122 2.98 18.17 18.49
C GLN A 122 2.70 17.98 17.01
N ASP A 123 1.97 16.92 16.66
CA ASP A 123 1.50 16.69 15.29
C ASP A 123 0.17 17.40 14.98
N ALA A 124 -0.30 17.27 13.74
CA ALA A 124 -1.54 17.89 13.29
C ALA A 124 -2.78 17.34 14.02
N ALA A 125 -2.73 16.09 14.49
CA ALA A 125 -3.80 15.46 15.28
C ALA A 125 -3.80 15.91 16.76
N GLY A 126 -2.82 16.70 17.17
CA GLY A 126 -2.67 17.17 18.53
C GLY A 126 -1.88 16.23 19.44
N LEU A 127 -1.26 15.16 18.91
CA LEU A 127 -0.42 14.26 19.70
C LEU A 127 0.84 15.01 20.15
N LEU A 128 0.89 15.34 21.45
CA LEU A 128 2.07 15.94 22.06
C LEU A 128 3.03 14.83 22.46
N ASN A 129 4.24 14.92 21.98
CA ASN A 129 5.36 14.04 22.26
C ASN A 129 6.39 14.83 23.04
N GLU A 130 6.89 14.29 24.15
CA GLU A 130 7.83 14.95 25.05
C GLU A 130 9.06 14.08 25.27
N TYR A 131 10.21 14.73 25.44
CA TYR A 131 11.52 14.10 25.55
C TYR A 131 12.26 14.58 26.79
N GLN A 132 12.85 13.64 27.51
CA GLN A 132 13.82 13.93 28.55
C GLN A 132 15.23 13.72 28.01
N TRP A 133 16.10 14.69 28.27
CA TRP A 133 17.49 14.68 27.83
C TRP A 133 18.43 14.51 29.03
N GLN A 134 19.54 13.79 28.81
CA GLN A 134 20.69 13.74 29.70
C GLN A 134 21.97 13.77 28.87
N GLU A 135 23.05 14.31 29.43
CA GLU A 135 24.38 14.21 28.82
C GLU A 135 24.98 12.85 29.12
N ILE A 136 25.34 12.10 28.08
CA ILE A 136 26.00 10.79 28.18
C ILE A 136 27.20 10.82 27.24
N ASP A 137 28.40 10.57 27.77
CA ASP A 137 29.67 10.68 27.06
C ASP A 137 29.86 12.03 26.33
N GLY A 138 29.48 13.13 27.01
CA GLY A 138 29.63 14.49 26.49
C GLY A 138 28.65 14.88 25.38
N VAL A 139 27.63 14.06 25.12
CA VAL A 139 26.61 14.32 24.09
C VAL A 139 25.21 14.21 24.68
N PRO A 140 24.29 15.15 24.40
CA PRO A 140 22.90 15.03 24.82
C PRO A 140 22.22 13.84 24.15
N ARG A 141 21.59 12.99 24.96
CA ARG A 141 20.80 11.81 24.53
C ARG A 141 19.41 11.87 25.14
N VAL A 142 18.42 11.39 24.39
CA VAL A 142 17.05 11.23 24.90
C VAL A 142 17.01 10.01 25.81
N THR A 143 16.73 10.17 27.09
CA THR A 143 16.63 9.06 28.04
C THR A 143 15.20 8.65 28.37
N ALA A 144 14.22 9.49 28.03
CA ALA A 144 12.82 9.12 28.12
C ALA A 144 11.98 9.82 27.06
N TYR A 145 10.88 9.17 26.70
CA TYR A 145 9.85 9.67 25.80
C TYR A 145 8.48 9.42 26.44
N ARG A 146 7.55 10.37 26.26
CA ARG A 146 6.13 10.13 26.51
C ARG A 146 5.26 10.87 25.50
N ASN A 147 4.02 10.43 25.32
CA ASN A 147 3.03 11.17 24.55
C ASN A 147 1.72 11.42 25.29
N SER A 148 0.92 12.37 24.81
CA SER A 148 -0.38 12.73 25.38
C SER A 148 -1.46 11.65 25.24
N ALA A 149 -1.20 10.57 24.48
CA ALA A 149 -2.05 9.39 24.46
C ALA A 149 -1.72 8.38 25.59
N GLY A 150 -0.65 8.64 26.35
CA GLY A 150 -0.26 7.89 27.54
C GLY A 150 0.85 6.86 27.32
N GLU A 151 1.44 6.77 26.12
CA GLU A 151 2.58 5.89 25.90
C GLU A 151 3.84 6.52 26.49
N SER A 152 4.70 5.70 27.09
CA SER A 152 6.01 6.12 27.58
C SER A 152 7.08 5.05 27.32
N LEU A 153 8.30 5.52 27.10
CA LEU A 153 9.51 4.72 26.90
C LEU A 153 10.66 5.33 27.71
N GLU A 154 11.45 4.49 28.37
CA GLU A 154 12.75 4.84 28.93
C GLU A 154 13.86 4.22 28.09
N PHE A 155 14.90 4.98 27.76
CA PHE A 155 16.01 4.55 26.92
C PHE A 155 17.29 4.37 27.74
N GLY A 156 17.96 3.23 27.54
CA GLY A 156 19.25 2.94 28.16
C GLY A 156 20.36 2.86 27.12
N TYR A 157 21.51 3.45 27.43
CA TYR A 157 22.71 3.49 26.59
C TYR A 157 23.90 2.89 27.34
N ASP A 158 24.48 1.82 26.80
CA ASP A 158 25.72 1.20 27.26
C ASP A 158 26.69 1.16 26.08
N PHE A 159 27.45 2.23 25.88
CA PHE A 159 28.38 2.39 24.76
C PHE A 159 29.52 1.39 24.83
N ALA A 160 30.13 1.21 26.01
CA ALA A 160 31.22 0.27 26.22
C ALA A 160 30.81 -1.19 25.95
N GLY A 161 29.57 -1.57 26.28
CA GLY A 161 29.03 -2.90 26.02
C GLY A 161 28.29 -3.06 24.68
N GLY A 162 28.26 -2.02 23.83
CA GLY A 162 27.54 -2.07 22.55
C GLY A 162 26.03 -2.30 22.69
N ARG A 163 25.39 -1.88 23.78
CA ARG A 163 23.96 -2.15 24.05
C ARG A 163 23.11 -0.90 24.09
N ARG A 164 21.94 -0.97 23.48
CA ARG A 164 20.87 0.04 23.58
C ARG A 164 19.60 -0.66 24.04
N SER A 165 18.78 -0.01 24.85
CA SER A 165 17.53 -0.62 25.33
C SER A 165 16.39 0.38 25.40
N ALA A 166 15.17 -0.13 25.31
CA ALA A 166 13.95 0.63 25.51
C ALA A 166 13.04 -0.14 26.48
N VAL A 167 12.56 0.52 27.54
CA VAL A 167 11.59 -0.02 28.49
C VAL A 167 10.30 0.73 28.32
N ARG A 168 9.23 0.04 27.94
CA ARG A 168 7.90 0.64 27.82
C ARG A 168 7.24 0.81 29.18
N GLY A 169 6.30 1.74 29.30
CA GLY A 169 5.60 2.03 30.56
C GLY A 169 4.87 0.85 31.22
N ASP A 170 4.68 -0.27 30.50
CA ASP A 170 4.18 -1.55 31.03
C ASP A 170 5.29 -2.51 31.49
N GLY A 171 6.54 -2.05 31.56
CA GLY A 171 7.72 -2.80 32.00
C GLY A 171 8.35 -3.71 30.94
N LYS A 172 7.78 -3.79 29.73
CA LYS A 172 8.35 -4.62 28.65
C LYS A 172 9.60 -3.99 28.07
N ARG A 173 10.60 -4.81 27.77
CA ARG A 173 11.93 -4.36 27.34
C ARG A 173 12.27 -4.88 25.95
N ALA A 174 12.76 -3.97 25.11
CA ALA A 174 13.48 -4.28 23.89
C ALA A 174 14.98 -3.94 24.05
N GLU A 175 15.85 -4.68 23.35
CA GLU A 175 17.31 -4.54 23.40
C GLU A 175 17.91 -4.61 22.00
N TRP A 176 18.88 -3.75 21.71
CA TRP A 176 19.72 -3.79 20.52
C TRP A 176 21.16 -4.01 20.95
N ARG A 177 21.85 -4.94 20.28
CA ARG A 177 23.29 -5.15 20.41
C ARG A 177 23.97 -4.74 19.13
N LEU A 178 25.03 -3.95 19.27
CA LEU A 178 25.83 -3.43 18.18
C LEU A 178 27.09 -4.26 18.01
N ASP A 179 27.60 -4.36 16.78
CA ASP A 179 28.95 -4.85 16.50
C ASP A 179 29.99 -3.72 16.61
N ASP A 180 31.25 -4.03 16.30
CA ASP A 180 32.38 -3.10 16.40
C ASP A 180 32.31 -1.92 15.40
N ASP A 181 31.46 -2.04 14.38
CA ASP A 181 31.19 -1.01 13.35
C ASP A 181 29.90 -0.21 13.66
N ASP A 182 29.36 -0.33 14.89
CA ASP A 182 28.11 0.28 15.36
C ASP A 182 26.85 -0.17 14.59
N ASN A 183 26.90 -1.28 13.84
CA ASN A 183 25.71 -1.86 13.20
C ASN A 183 24.91 -2.69 14.21
N VAL A 184 23.58 -2.74 14.06
CA VAL A 184 22.73 -3.60 14.90
C VAL A 184 22.96 -5.07 14.52
N ALA A 185 23.75 -5.81 15.30
CA ALA A 185 24.00 -7.23 15.11
C ALA A 185 22.89 -8.13 15.68
N GLN A 186 22.18 -7.67 16.72
CA GLN A 186 21.05 -8.39 17.31
C GLN A 186 19.97 -7.43 17.81
N TYR A 187 18.71 -7.82 17.61
CA TYR A 187 17.54 -7.15 18.18
C TYR A 187 16.71 -8.15 18.99
N THR A 188 16.39 -7.82 20.23
CA THR A 188 15.42 -8.52 21.07
C THR A 188 14.19 -7.63 21.23
N ASP A 189 13.03 -8.09 20.75
CA ASP A 189 11.77 -7.33 20.80
C ASP A 189 11.11 -7.41 22.20
N PHE A 190 10.03 -6.65 22.42
CA PHE A 190 9.28 -6.61 23.68
C PHE A 190 8.71 -7.97 24.11
N ASP A 191 8.47 -8.87 23.15
CA ASP A 191 8.04 -10.25 23.37
C ASP A 191 9.20 -11.25 23.55
N GLN A 192 10.43 -10.75 23.70
CA GLN A 192 11.69 -11.48 23.88
C GLN A 192 12.16 -12.29 22.67
N ARG A 193 11.50 -12.20 21.50
CA ARG A 193 11.99 -12.83 20.28
C ARG A 193 13.22 -12.09 19.76
N ARG A 194 14.17 -12.87 19.22
CA ARG A 194 15.47 -12.37 18.78
C ARG A 194 15.63 -12.45 17.28
N TYR A 195 16.21 -11.39 16.72
CA TYR A 195 16.64 -11.26 15.35
C TYR A 195 18.16 -11.08 15.35
N GLY A 196 18.85 -11.74 14.42
CA GLY A 196 20.27 -11.53 14.17
C GLY A 196 20.48 -10.88 12.81
N PHE A 197 21.50 -10.04 12.69
CA PHE A 197 21.86 -9.36 11.45
C PHE A 197 23.34 -9.55 11.19
N ILE A 198 23.69 -9.89 9.95
CA ILE A 198 25.06 -10.14 9.54
C ILE A 198 25.37 -9.19 8.39
N TYR A 199 26.39 -8.36 8.60
CA TYR A 199 26.87 -7.40 7.63
C TYR A 199 28.15 -7.87 6.96
N GLN A 200 28.32 -7.56 5.68
CA GLN A 200 29.58 -7.76 4.98
C GLN A 200 29.85 -6.53 4.11
N ARG A 201 31.02 -5.89 4.30
CA ARG A 201 31.39 -4.63 3.60
C ARG A 201 30.33 -3.52 3.77
N GLY A 202 29.71 -3.43 4.95
CA GLY A 202 28.67 -2.45 5.27
C GLY A 202 27.25 -2.82 4.80
N GLU A 203 27.08 -3.91 4.06
CA GLU A 203 25.78 -4.32 3.52
C GLU A 203 25.14 -5.44 4.35
N LEU A 204 23.81 -5.39 4.54
CA LEU A 204 23.06 -6.41 5.30
C LEU A 204 22.89 -7.69 4.46
N CYS A 205 23.78 -8.66 4.68
CA CYS A 205 23.82 -9.89 3.88
C CYS A 205 22.97 -11.03 4.44
N SER A 206 22.65 -11.02 5.73
CA SER A 206 21.79 -12.06 6.31
C SER A 206 20.99 -11.57 7.51
N VAL A 207 19.75 -12.05 7.59
CA VAL A 207 18.83 -11.85 8.72
C VAL A 207 18.43 -13.21 9.28
N LEU A 208 18.77 -13.44 10.55
CA LEU A 208 18.31 -14.59 11.33
C LEU A 208 16.98 -14.20 11.99
N LEU A 209 15.92 -14.95 11.69
CA LEU A 209 14.58 -14.74 12.20
C LEU A 209 14.37 -15.48 13.53
N PRO A 210 13.38 -15.07 14.34
CA PRO A 210 12.92 -15.84 15.48
C PRO A 210 12.55 -17.26 15.04
N GLY A 211 13.05 -18.28 15.74
CA GLY A 211 12.88 -19.69 15.35
C GLY A 211 14.01 -20.28 14.50
N GLY A 212 15.03 -19.49 14.14
CA GLY A 212 16.27 -19.98 13.53
C GLY A 212 16.32 -19.94 12.00
N ALA A 213 15.20 -19.65 11.34
CA ALA A 213 15.14 -19.45 9.90
C ALA A 213 16.02 -18.27 9.46
N GLN A 214 16.61 -18.35 8.25
CA GLN A 214 17.56 -17.36 7.75
C GLN A 214 17.13 -16.83 6.38
N ARG A 215 17.23 -15.52 6.17
CA ARG A 215 17.10 -14.87 4.86
C ARG A 215 18.44 -14.26 4.48
N GLN A 216 18.87 -14.45 3.24
CA GLN A 216 20.15 -13.96 2.74
C GLN A 216 19.95 -12.98 1.58
N SER A 217 20.89 -12.05 1.43
CA SER A 217 20.86 -11.01 0.41
C SER A 217 22.26 -10.71 -0.10
N GLU A 218 22.38 -10.53 -1.42
CA GLU A 218 23.62 -10.12 -2.09
C GLU A 218 23.43 -8.72 -2.67
N TRP A 219 24.48 -7.91 -2.59
CA TRP A 219 24.46 -6.51 -3.01
C TRP A 219 25.62 -6.22 -3.94
N ASP A 220 25.44 -5.28 -4.85
CA ASP A 220 26.54 -4.74 -5.64
C ASP A 220 27.22 -3.55 -4.94
N PRO A 221 28.35 -3.02 -5.48
CA PRO A 221 29.04 -1.89 -4.87
C PRO A 221 28.25 -0.57 -4.82
N TYR A 222 27.09 -0.51 -5.47
CA TYR A 222 26.19 0.63 -5.48
C TYR A 222 25.04 0.49 -4.45
N GLY A 223 25.05 -0.57 -3.63
CA GLY A 223 23.99 -0.86 -2.65
C GLY A 223 22.71 -1.37 -3.30
N ARG A 224 22.77 -1.90 -4.54
CA ARG A 224 21.61 -2.48 -5.23
C ARG A 224 21.54 -3.99 -4.97
N LEU A 225 20.35 -4.51 -4.68
CA LEU A 225 20.12 -5.91 -4.33
C LEU A 225 20.28 -6.81 -5.55
N LEU A 226 21.28 -7.69 -5.60
CA LEU A 226 21.52 -8.64 -6.69
C LEU A 226 20.72 -9.93 -6.56
N SER A 227 20.58 -10.43 -5.32
CA SER A 227 19.78 -11.62 -5.06
C SER A 227 19.24 -11.64 -3.64
N GLU A 228 18.14 -12.38 -3.47
CA GLU A 228 17.55 -12.70 -2.19
C GLU A 228 17.28 -14.20 -2.12
N THR A 229 17.75 -14.83 -1.05
CA THR A 229 17.48 -16.24 -0.76
C THR A 229 16.63 -16.33 0.50
N ASP A 230 15.47 -16.96 0.39
CA ASP A 230 14.58 -17.16 1.53
C ASP A 230 15.00 -18.38 2.39
N PRO A 231 14.35 -18.62 3.55
CA PRO A 231 14.72 -19.74 4.42
C PRO A 231 14.60 -21.14 3.80
N LEU A 232 13.85 -21.30 2.70
CA LEU A 232 13.73 -22.57 1.99
C LEU A 232 14.78 -22.72 0.88
N GLY A 233 15.73 -21.78 0.76
CA GLY A 233 16.77 -21.77 -0.28
C GLY A 233 16.28 -21.28 -1.64
N ARG A 234 15.09 -20.66 -1.71
CA ARG A 234 14.50 -20.19 -2.97
C ARG A 234 15.10 -18.82 -3.29
N VAL A 235 15.67 -18.69 -4.49
CA VAL A 235 16.45 -17.52 -4.90
C VAL A 235 15.71 -16.66 -5.91
N THR A 236 15.53 -15.38 -5.59
CA THR A 236 15.12 -14.35 -6.57
C THR A 236 16.35 -13.52 -6.94
N ARG A 237 16.56 -13.26 -8.23
CA ARG A 237 17.71 -12.50 -8.74
C ARG A 237 17.25 -11.23 -9.45
N TYR A 238 18.00 -10.16 -9.28
CA TYR A 238 17.72 -8.85 -9.85
C TYR A 238 18.87 -8.42 -10.74
N GLN A 239 18.54 -7.81 -11.87
CA GLN A 239 19.51 -7.24 -12.81
C GLN A 239 19.16 -5.78 -13.03
N TYR A 240 20.16 -4.91 -13.01
CA TYR A 240 19.99 -3.48 -13.21
C TYR A 240 20.60 -3.01 -14.52
N SER A 241 20.05 -1.94 -15.09
CA SER A 241 20.57 -1.34 -16.31
C SER A 241 21.87 -0.56 -16.01
N ARG A 242 23.02 -1.15 -16.36
CA ARG A 242 24.35 -0.54 -16.17
C ARG A 242 24.56 -0.05 -14.71
N ASN A 243 24.88 1.23 -14.53
CA ASN A 243 25.12 1.87 -13.24
C ASN A 243 23.88 2.60 -12.69
N SER A 244 22.72 2.45 -13.34
CA SER A 244 21.46 3.06 -12.90
C SER A 244 20.69 2.17 -11.93
N GLY A 245 19.78 2.77 -11.14
CA GLY A 245 18.84 2.05 -10.29
C GLY A 245 17.71 1.35 -11.06
N ARG A 246 17.67 1.42 -12.39
CA ARG A 246 16.60 0.83 -13.22
C ARG A 246 16.69 -0.70 -13.21
N LEU A 247 15.64 -1.37 -12.73
CA LEU A 247 15.56 -2.81 -12.61
C LEU A 247 15.22 -3.49 -13.95
N PHE A 248 16.24 -3.91 -14.70
CA PHE A 248 16.16 -4.53 -16.01
C PHE A 248 15.44 -5.88 -16.02
N ALA A 249 15.75 -6.77 -15.09
CA ALA A 249 15.11 -8.08 -15.04
C ALA A 249 15.01 -8.63 -13.63
N VAL A 250 13.98 -9.44 -13.40
CA VAL A 250 13.81 -10.25 -12.19
C VAL A 250 13.68 -11.70 -12.63
N ALA A 251 14.53 -12.58 -12.11
CA ALA A 251 14.43 -14.01 -12.30
C ALA A 251 13.97 -14.67 -10.99
N TYR A 252 12.96 -15.51 -11.09
CA TYR A 252 12.28 -16.11 -9.95
C TYR A 252 12.72 -17.56 -9.69
N PRO A 253 12.46 -18.12 -8.49
CA PRO A 253 12.86 -19.48 -8.13
C PRO A 253 12.33 -20.61 -9.03
N ASP A 254 11.22 -20.39 -9.74
CA ASP A 254 10.67 -21.37 -10.69
C ASP A 254 11.26 -21.26 -12.10
N GLY A 255 12.25 -20.38 -12.30
CA GLY A 255 12.92 -20.15 -13.58
C GLY A 255 12.21 -19.16 -14.48
N SER A 256 11.02 -18.68 -14.12
CA SER A 256 10.35 -17.59 -14.83
C SER A 256 11.09 -16.25 -14.63
N SER A 257 10.86 -15.30 -15.52
CA SER A 257 11.48 -13.98 -15.44
C SER A 257 10.61 -12.89 -16.02
N GLU A 258 10.72 -11.70 -15.46
CA GLU A 258 10.14 -10.47 -16.01
C GLU A 258 11.27 -9.51 -16.42
N ALA A 259 11.00 -8.67 -17.42
CA ALA A 259 11.98 -7.69 -17.90
C ALA A 259 11.34 -6.34 -18.22
N GLN A 260 12.11 -5.28 -18.02
CA GLN A 260 11.79 -3.92 -18.44
C GLN A 260 12.90 -3.40 -19.35
N HIS A 261 12.51 -2.61 -20.34
CA HIS A 261 13.40 -1.95 -21.28
C HIS A 261 13.16 -0.45 -21.21
N TRP A 262 14.25 0.30 -21.39
CA TRP A 262 14.22 1.75 -21.47
C TRP A 262 14.92 2.22 -22.73
N ASP A 263 14.58 3.43 -23.15
CA ASP A 263 15.40 4.16 -24.10
C ASP A 263 16.64 4.79 -23.43
N THR A 264 17.40 5.54 -24.22
CA THR A 264 18.61 6.24 -23.78
C THR A 264 18.33 7.36 -22.78
N LEU A 265 17.11 7.87 -22.70
CA LEU A 265 16.73 9.01 -21.86
C LEU A 265 16.26 8.61 -20.47
N GLY A 266 15.87 7.36 -20.22
CA GLY A 266 15.20 7.07 -18.93
C GLY A 266 13.90 6.34 -19.02
N ARG A 267 13.28 6.36 -20.20
CA ARG A 267 11.84 6.16 -20.31
C ARG A 267 11.53 4.69 -20.58
N PRO A 268 10.61 4.05 -19.83
CA PRO A 268 10.24 2.67 -20.09
C PRO A 268 9.63 2.57 -21.49
N THR A 269 10.13 1.68 -22.33
CA THR A 269 9.62 1.45 -23.70
C THR A 269 8.87 0.13 -23.83
N ARG A 270 9.24 -0.85 -23.00
CA ARG A 270 8.64 -2.18 -23.03
C ARG A 270 8.74 -2.85 -21.65
N TYR A 271 7.66 -3.47 -21.22
CA TYR A 271 7.62 -4.42 -20.12
C TYR A 271 7.25 -5.80 -20.67
N VAL A 272 7.93 -6.85 -20.20
CA VAL A 272 7.67 -8.25 -20.55
C VAL A 272 7.37 -9.01 -19.26
N ASP A 273 6.16 -9.58 -19.17
CA ASP A 273 5.74 -10.37 -18.01
C ASP A 273 6.38 -11.79 -17.99
N ALA A 274 6.11 -12.55 -16.93
CA ALA A 274 6.62 -13.91 -16.75
C ALA A 274 6.18 -14.92 -17.82
N LEU A 275 5.19 -14.58 -18.65
CA LEU A 275 4.69 -15.39 -19.77
C LEU A 275 5.22 -14.92 -21.12
N GLY A 276 6.02 -13.85 -21.15
CA GLY A 276 6.53 -13.24 -22.38
C GLY A 276 5.57 -12.23 -23.03
N ASN A 277 4.43 -11.92 -22.40
CA ASN A 277 3.51 -10.91 -22.91
C ASN A 277 4.13 -9.53 -22.76
N ALA A 278 4.03 -8.70 -23.80
CA ALA A 278 4.65 -7.38 -23.82
C ALA A 278 3.62 -6.26 -23.67
N THR A 279 3.92 -5.28 -22.80
CA THR A 279 3.28 -3.96 -22.80
C THR A 279 4.28 -2.95 -23.36
N LEU A 280 3.86 -2.15 -24.33
CA LEU A 280 4.70 -1.14 -24.98
C LEU A 280 4.26 0.26 -24.56
N TYR A 281 5.24 1.14 -24.41
CA TYR A 281 5.04 2.55 -24.08
C TYR A 281 5.59 3.39 -25.22
N ARG A 282 4.80 4.34 -25.72
CA ARG A 282 5.19 5.23 -26.81
C ARG A 282 5.17 6.67 -26.33
N TYR A 283 6.20 7.41 -26.72
CA TYR A 283 6.38 8.82 -26.41
C TYR A 283 6.14 9.66 -27.68
N PRO A 284 5.66 10.91 -27.55
CA PRO A 284 5.48 11.81 -28.70
C PRO A 284 6.77 12.01 -29.51
N ASP A 285 7.87 12.26 -28.81
CA ASP A 285 9.19 12.60 -29.33
C ASP A 285 10.26 12.31 -28.26
N ASP A 286 11.48 12.80 -28.44
CA ASP A 286 12.61 12.63 -27.51
C ASP A 286 12.72 13.74 -26.44
N GLU A 287 11.80 14.70 -26.42
CA GLU A 287 11.77 15.79 -25.43
C GLU A 287 10.75 15.50 -24.31
N GLU A 288 9.68 14.76 -24.64
CA GLU A 288 8.60 14.48 -23.70
C GLU A 288 8.89 13.30 -22.77
N SER A 289 8.69 13.49 -21.46
CA SER A 289 8.96 12.46 -20.44
C SER A 289 7.77 11.52 -20.18
N LEU A 290 6.59 11.88 -20.66
CA LEU A 290 5.35 11.15 -20.40
C LEU A 290 4.84 10.40 -21.64
N PRO A 291 4.34 9.16 -21.49
CA PRO A 291 3.90 8.36 -22.62
C PRO A 291 2.63 8.95 -23.25
N ALA A 292 2.59 9.02 -24.58
CA ALA A 292 1.40 9.34 -25.37
C ALA A 292 0.46 8.14 -25.53
N SER A 293 1.02 6.92 -25.54
CA SER A 293 0.20 5.71 -25.57
C SER A 293 0.83 4.52 -24.85
N VAL A 294 -0.04 3.62 -24.41
CA VAL A 294 0.30 2.33 -23.81
C VAL A 294 -0.43 1.25 -24.59
N ILE A 295 0.32 0.29 -25.11
CA ILE A 295 -0.20 -0.80 -25.95
C ILE A 295 -0.05 -2.11 -25.18
N ASP A 296 -1.17 -2.78 -24.93
CA ASP A 296 -1.19 -4.07 -24.24
C ASP A 296 -0.74 -5.23 -25.13
N ALA A 297 -0.63 -6.43 -24.55
CA ALA A 297 -0.13 -7.61 -25.26
C ALA A 297 -1.06 -8.14 -26.36
N LEU A 298 -2.33 -7.71 -26.39
CA LEU A 298 -3.28 -8.01 -27.46
C LEU A 298 -3.35 -6.88 -28.51
N GLY A 299 -2.55 -5.83 -28.36
CA GLY A 299 -2.52 -4.67 -29.25
C GLY A 299 -3.55 -3.59 -28.91
N GLY A 300 -4.24 -3.70 -27.77
CA GLY A 300 -5.13 -2.66 -27.28
C GLY A 300 -4.35 -1.41 -26.89
N GLU A 301 -4.61 -0.30 -27.57
CA GLU A 301 -3.91 0.97 -27.34
C GLU A 301 -4.78 1.93 -26.51
N VAL A 302 -4.22 2.43 -25.41
CA VAL A 302 -4.76 3.57 -24.66
C VAL A 302 -3.94 4.80 -25.00
N LYS A 303 -4.59 5.94 -25.21
CA LYS A 303 -3.93 7.24 -25.45
C LYS A 303 -4.05 8.16 -24.25
N LEU A 304 -2.97 8.87 -23.96
CA LEU A 304 -2.80 9.74 -22.80
C LEU A 304 -2.35 11.11 -23.30
N GLU A 305 -3.01 12.16 -22.83
CA GLU A 305 -2.63 13.55 -23.11
C GLU A 305 -2.41 14.27 -21.79
N TRP A 306 -1.34 15.07 -21.71
CA TRP A 306 -0.84 15.68 -20.50
C TRP A 306 -0.80 17.21 -20.67
N ASP A 307 -0.93 17.96 -19.57
CA ASP A 307 -0.55 19.38 -19.57
C ASP A 307 0.96 19.54 -19.30
N ALA A 308 1.46 20.76 -19.43
CA ALA A 308 2.88 21.07 -19.19
C ALA A 308 3.36 20.78 -17.76
N ARG A 309 2.44 20.62 -16.79
CA ARG A 309 2.74 20.25 -15.40
C ARG A 309 2.70 18.73 -15.19
N GLY A 310 2.58 17.95 -16.26
CA GLY A 310 2.50 16.49 -16.22
C GLY A 310 1.17 15.95 -15.69
N GLN A 311 0.09 16.74 -15.72
CA GLN A 311 -1.24 16.32 -15.28
C GLN A 311 -2.03 15.74 -16.46
N LEU A 312 -2.64 14.56 -16.27
CA LEU A 312 -3.43 13.92 -17.32
C LEU A 312 -4.66 14.76 -17.63
N THR A 313 -4.77 15.30 -18.84
CA THR A 313 -5.91 16.11 -19.30
C THR A 313 -6.91 15.28 -20.10
N ARG A 314 -6.45 14.21 -20.77
CA ARG A 314 -7.32 13.32 -21.54
C ARG A 314 -6.82 11.88 -21.52
N TYR A 315 -7.77 10.96 -21.33
CA TYR A 315 -7.58 9.53 -21.41
C TYR A 315 -8.52 8.97 -22.48
N THR A 316 -7.97 8.28 -23.48
CA THR A 316 -8.77 7.57 -24.49
C THR A 316 -8.51 6.08 -24.37
N ASP A 317 -9.53 5.29 -24.05
CA ASP A 317 -9.35 3.83 -23.96
C ASP A 317 -9.22 3.17 -25.34
N CYS A 318 -8.97 1.85 -25.33
CA CYS A 318 -8.83 1.04 -26.54
C CYS A 318 -10.09 0.96 -27.41
N SER A 319 -11.25 1.39 -26.90
CA SER A 319 -12.51 1.49 -27.67
C SER A 319 -12.74 2.90 -28.24
N GLY A 320 -11.83 3.85 -27.98
CA GLY A 320 -11.95 5.24 -28.40
C GLY A 320 -12.85 6.10 -27.50
N SER A 321 -13.25 5.60 -26.33
CA SER A 321 -14.00 6.38 -25.35
C SER A 321 -13.09 7.32 -24.57
N VAL A 322 -13.51 8.57 -24.44
CA VAL A 322 -12.66 9.65 -23.92
C VAL A 322 -13.12 10.08 -22.53
N THR A 323 -12.20 10.17 -21.57
CA THR A 323 -12.42 10.87 -20.30
C THR A 323 -11.49 12.08 -20.24
N ALA A 324 -12.02 13.25 -19.89
CA ALA A 324 -11.27 14.50 -19.79
C ALA A 324 -11.19 15.00 -18.34
N TYR A 325 -10.12 15.70 -18.01
CA TYR A 325 -9.81 16.20 -16.68
C TYR A 325 -9.38 17.66 -16.73
N THR A 326 -9.79 18.46 -15.75
CA THR A 326 -9.36 19.85 -15.59
C THR A 326 -8.82 20.07 -14.19
N TYR A 327 -7.80 20.92 -14.05
CA TYR A 327 -7.14 21.23 -12.79
C TYR A 327 -7.13 22.73 -12.54
N ASP A 328 -7.02 23.14 -11.28
CA ASP A 328 -6.77 24.54 -10.91
C ASP A 328 -5.26 24.88 -10.91
N ALA A 329 -4.93 26.11 -10.53
CA ALA A 329 -3.56 26.60 -10.44
C ALA A 329 -2.72 25.87 -9.37
N LEU A 330 -3.36 25.26 -8.37
CA LEU A 330 -2.73 24.45 -7.32
C LEU A 330 -2.64 22.97 -7.72
N GLY A 331 -2.99 22.63 -8.96
CA GLY A 331 -2.96 21.28 -9.50
C GLY A 331 -4.09 20.39 -9.00
N GLN A 332 -5.14 20.94 -8.39
CA GLN A 332 -6.26 20.15 -7.84
C GLN A 332 -7.30 19.88 -8.93
N LEU A 333 -7.79 18.64 -9.03
CA LEU A 333 -8.82 18.26 -10.01
C LEU A 333 -10.08 19.08 -9.74
N THR A 334 -10.59 19.80 -10.73
CA THR A 334 -11.81 20.64 -10.63
C THR A 334 -13.00 20.03 -11.36
N ALA A 335 -12.75 19.30 -12.45
CA ALA A 335 -13.79 18.55 -13.15
C ALA A 335 -13.24 17.29 -13.82
N GLN A 336 -14.11 16.29 -13.92
CA GLN A 336 -13.93 15.10 -14.72
C GLN A 336 -15.15 14.94 -15.64
N THR A 337 -14.92 14.86 -16.94
CA THR A 337 -15.97 14.61 -17.94
C THR A 337 -15.78 13.21 -18.49
N ASP A 338 -16.79 12.37 -18.31
CA ASP A 338 -16.77 10.97 -18.74
C ASP A 338 -17.08 10.81 -20.24
N ALA A 339 -16.93 9.60 -20.79
CA ALA A 339 -17.12 9.32 -22.21
C ALA A 339 -18.54 9.48 -22.76
N GLU A 340 -19.52 9.66 -21.87
CA GLU A 340 -20.91 10.00 -22.21
C GLU A 340 -21.18 11.51 -22.04
N GLY A 341 -20.17 12.30 -21.69
CA GLY A 341 -20.27 13.75 -21.48
C GLY A 341 -20.78 14.14 -20.09
N HIS A 342 -20.93 13.19 -19.15
CA HIS A 342 -21.34 13.52 -17.78
C HIS A 342 -20.17 14.14 -17.02
N GLN A 343 -20.42 15.28 -16.39
CA GLN A 343 -19.39 16.04 -15.68
C GLN A 343 -19.55 15.93 -14.16
N THR A 344 -18.53 15.40 -13.49
CA THR A 344 -18.38 15.45 -12.03
C THR A 344 -17.48 16.62 -11.67
N ARG A 345 -17.87 17.47 -10.71
CA ARG A 345 -17.08 18.64 -10.30
C ARG A 345 -16.63 18.53 -8.85
N TYR A 346 -15.46 19.08 -8.57
CA TYR A 346 -14.79 19.01 -7.28
C TYR A 346 -14.53 20.43 -6.79
N ARG A 347 -14.85 20.70 -5.52
CA ARG A 347 -14.51 21.96 -4.85
C ARG A 347 -13.65 21.66 -3.63
N TRP A 348 -12.57 22.39 -3.50
CA TRP A 348 -11.58 22.25 -2.44
C TRP A 348 -11.71 23.40 -1.45
N ASP A 349 -11.41 23.13 -0.18
CA ASP A 349 -11.26 24.20 0.80
C ASP A 349 -9.87 24.87 0.70
N ASN A 350 -9.68 25.94 1.48
CA ASN A 350 -8.41 26.66 1.51
C ASN A 350 -7.25 25.76 1.97
N GLY A 351 -7.49 24.71 2.75
CA GLY A 351 -6.49 23.74 3.18
C GLY A 351 -6.15 22.69 2.13
N GLY A 352 -6.86 22.65 1.01
CA GLY A 352 -6.69 21.70 -0.08
C GLY A 352 -7.35 20.36 0.14
N ARG A 353 -8.35 20.33 1.00
CA ARG A 353 -9.16 19.16 1.28
C ARG A 353 -10.45 19.26 0.47
N LEU A 354 -10.95 18.11 -0.01
CA LEU A 354 -12.21 18.08 -0.75
C LEU A 354 -13.32 18.60 0.16
N HIS A 355 -14.07 19.60 -0.29
CA HIS A 355 -15.18 20.20 0.45
C HIS A 355 -16.53 19.83 -0.17
N THR A 356 -16.61 19.78 -1.50
CA THR A 356 -17.84 19.42 -2.22
C THR A 356 -17.54 18.58 -3.44
N LEU A 357 -18.31 17.50 -3.62
CA LEU A 357 -18.36 16.70 -4.84
C LEU A 357 -19.74 16.88 -5.47
N ILE A 358 -19.79 17.36 -6.71
CA ILE A 358 -21.03 17.60 -7.45
C ILE A 358 -21.13 16.53 -8.53
N HIS A 359 -22.12 15.67 -8.42
CA HIS A 359 -22.42 14.62 -9.37
C HIS A 359 -23.05 15.20 -10.65
N PRO A 360 -23.01 14.47 -11.78
CA PRO A 360 -23.57 14.95 -13.04
C PRO A 360 -25.08 15.24 -13.03
N ASP A 361 -25.83 14.67 -12.08
CA ASP A 361 -27.26 14.95 -11.87
C ASP A 361 -27.52 16.19 -10.99
N GLY A 362 -26.46 16.84 -10.51
CA GLY A 362 -26.51 17.98 -9.59
C GLY A 362 -26.54 17.59 -8.10
N GLY A 363 -26.57 16.30 -7.77
CA GLY A 363 -26.45 15.85 -6.38
C GLY A 363 -25.10 16.23 -5.78
N GLU A 364 -25.10 16.71 -4.53
CA GLU A 364 -23.88 17.17 -3.86
C GLU A 364 -23.53 16.27 -2.66
N GLU A 365 -22.26 15.88 -2.55
CA GLU A 365 -21.70 15.40 -1.28
C GLU A 365 -20.86 16.49 -0.63
N ARG A 366 -20.93 16.58 0.70
CA ARG A 366 -20.21 17.60 1.49
C ARG A 366 -19.31 16.94 2.52
N PHE A 367 -18.11 17.48 2.66
CA PHE A 367 -17.07 16.97 3.56
C PHE A 367 -16.61 18.10 4.47
N ASN A 368 -16.83 17.93 5.78
CA ASN A 368 -16.40 18.89 6.80
C ASN A 368 -15.20 18.33 7.56
N TRP A 369 -14.19 19.16 7.76
CA TRP A 369 -12.93 18.79 8.42
C TRP A 369 -12.84 19.47 9.78
N ASN A 370 -12.30 18.78 10.79
CA ASN A 370 -12.02 19.40 12.08
C ASN A 370 -10.74 20.26 12.01
N ALA A 371 -10.45 20.99 13.10
CA ALA A 371 -9.25 21.83 13.21
C ALA A 371 -7.91 21.07 13.08
N HIS A 372 -7.95 19.74 13.17
CA HIS A 372 -6.81 18.83 13.00
C HIS A 372 -6.70 18.27 11.57
N GLY A 373 -7.54 18.73 10.64
CA GLY A 373 -7.57 18.29 9.24
C GLY A 373 -8.13 16.88 9.03
N GLN A 374 -8.86 16.33 10.01
CA GLN A 374 -9.52 15.03 9.92
C GLN A 374 -10.98 15.19 9.52
N LEU A 375 -11.54 14.22 8.79
CA LEU A 375 -12.94 14.26 8.36
C LEU A 375 -13.86 14.20 9.59
N ALA A 376 -14.54 15.30 9.91
CA ALA A 376 -15.46 15.39 11.03
C ALA A 376 -16.87 14.97 10.63
N GLU A 377 -17.30 15.34 9.42
CA GLU A 377 -18.64 15.03 8.91
C GLU A 377 -18.64 14.78 7.40
N HIS A 378 -19.52 13.89 6.96
CA HIS A 378 -19.78 13.61 5.55
C HIS A 378 -21.28 13.52 5.34
N GLN A 379 -21.77 14.36 4.44
CA GLN A 379 -23.13 14.33 3.96
C GLN A 379 -23.13 13.76 2.55
N ASP A 380 -23.84 12.64 2.34
CA ASP A 380 -24.02 12.08 1.01
C ASP A 380 -25.05 12.88 0.17
N ALA A 381 -25.17 12.56 -1.11
CA ALA A 381 -26.08 13.22 -2.04
C ALA A 381 -27.58 13.07 -1.69
N LEU A 382 -27.93 12.16 -0.79
CA LEU A 382 -29.28 11.98 -0.28
C LEU A 382 -29.52 12.74 1.04
N GLY A 383 -28.52 13.52 1.49
CA GLY A 383 -28.55 14.28 2.74
C GLY A 383 -28.24 13.45 3.99
N SER A 384 -27.84 12.18 3.84
CA SER A 384 -27.55 11.30 4.97
C SER A 384 -26.16 11.61 5.55
N LEU A 385 -26.10 11.76 6.86
CA LEU A 385 -24.96 12.35 7.57
C LEU A 385 -24.24 11.32 8.42
N THR A 386 -22.92 11.26 8.29
CA THR A 386 -22.03 10.49 9.18
C THR A 386 -21.07 11.44 9.87
N ARG A 387 -20.80 11.21 11.16
CA ARG A 387 -19.89 12.03 11.98
C ARG A 387 -18.80 11.19 12.62
N TRP A 388 -17.61 11.77 12.75
CA TRP A 388 -16.44 11.13 13.37
C TRP A 388 -15.88 12.00 14.49
N GLN A 389 -15.35 11.33 15.52
CA GLN A 389 -14.49 11.94 16.54
C GLN A 389 -13.23 11.11 16.67
N TYR A 390 -12.11 11.76 16.99
CA TYR A 390 -10.79 11.16 17.03
C TYR A 390 -10.11 11.41 18.39
N ASN A 391 -9.22 10.51 18.80
CA ASN A 391 -8.27 10.78 19.89
C ASN A 391 -7.00 11.46 19.37
N ALA A 392 -6.07 11.77 20.28
CA ALA A 392 -4.78 12.39 19.95
C ALA A 392 -3.91 11.54 19.02
N LEU A 393 -4.03 10.20 19.01
CA LEU A 393 -3.35 9.31 18.05
C LEU A 393 -3.95 9.39 16.63
N GLY A 394 -4.99 10.19 16.43
CA GLY A 394 -5.75 10.27 15.18
C GLY A 394 -6.61 9.04 14.89
N LEU A 395 -6.89 8.22 15.91
CA LEU A 395 -7.75 7.05 15.78
C LEU A 395 -9.21 7.44 16.06
N PRO A 396 -10.18 6.94 15.29
CA PRO A 396 -11.59 7.26 15.50
C PRO A 396 -12.05 6.64 16.83
N VAL A 397 -12.62 7.46 17.73
CA VAL A 397 -13.20 7.04 19.01
C VAL A 397 -14.73 6.98 18.96
N SER A 398 -15.34 7.69 18.01
CA SER A 398 -16.79 7.67 17.80
C SER A 398 -17.12 7.79 16.32
N ILE A 399 -18.06 6.97 15.84
CA ILE A 399 -18.66 7.11 14.51
C ILE A 399 -20.17 7.04 14.67
N THR A 400 -20.86 8.13 14.35
CA THR A 400 -22.32 8.23 14.40
C THR A 400 -22.86 8.25 12.98
N ASP A 401 -23.75 7.31 12.66
CA ASP A 401 -24.37 7.20 11.33
C ASP A 401 -25.64 8.07 11.19
N ARG A 402 -26.26 8.00 10.00
CA ARG A 402 -27.44 8.80 9.63
C ARG A 402 -28.69 8.57 10.49
N ILE A 403 -28.76 7.47 11.25
CA ILE A 403 -29.87 7.15 12.15
C ILE A 403 -29.43 7.27 13.61
N ASN A 404 -28.36 8.03 13.88
CA ASN A 404 -27.78 8.29 15.19
C ASN A 404 -27.27 7.03 15.93
N ARG A 405 -27.01 5.93 15.22
CA ARG A 405 -26.31 4.79 15.83
C ARG A 405 -24.84 5.13 15.96
N THR A 406 -24.33 5.03 17.19
CA THR A 406 -22.98 5.42 17.52
C THR A 406 -22.13 4.21 17.85
N ARG A 407 -21.07 3.99 17.07
CA ARG A 407 -20.02 3.02 17.36
C ARG A 407 -18.91 3.71 18.13
N ARG A 408 -18.47 3.15 19.25
CA ARG A 408 -17.38 3.69 20.06
C ARG A 408 -16.19 2.75 20.08
N TYR A 409 -14.99 3.33 20.00
CA TYR A 409 -13.73 2.60 19.95
C TYR A 409 -12.86 3.06 21.11
N HIS A 410 -12.32 2.11 21.84
CA HIS A 410 -11.46 2.33 22.98
C HIS A 410 -10.10 1.73 22.68
N TYR A 411 -9.03 2.50 22.89
CA TYR A 411 -7.67 2.08 22.55
C TYR A 411 -6.78 2.10 23.79
N SER A 412 -5.76 1.24 23.80
CA SER A 412 -4.62 1.39 24.71
C SER A 412 -3.78 2.61 24.32
N PRO A 413 -2.84 3.05 25.18
CA PRO A 413 -1.90 4.13 24.84
C PRO A 413 -1.04 3.86 23.58
N GLN A 414 -0.76 2.59 23.29
CA GLN A 414 -0.04 2.15 22.07
C GLN A 414 -0.94 2.12 20.82
N GLY A 415 -2.23 2.45 20.96
CA GLY A 415 -3.21 2.46 19.88
C GLY A 415 -3.85 1.10 19.57
N TRP A 416 -3.75 0.11 20.47
CA TRP A 416 -4.40 -1.19 20.29
C TRP A 416 -5.87 -1.12 20.69
N LEU A 417 -6.79 -1.62 19.86
CA LEU A 417 -8.23 -1.56 20.12
C LEU A 417 -8.61 -2.49 21.28
N THR A 418 -8.88 -1.97 22.47
CA THR A 418 -9.20 -2.79 23.65
C THR A 418 -10.69 -3.09 23.78
N ARG A 419 -11.57 -2.20 23.30
CA ARG A 419 -13.02 -2.39 23.30
C ARG A 419 -13.70 -1.70 22.12
N LEU A 420 -14.71 -2.34 21.54
CA LEU A 420 -15.55 -1.79 20.47
C LEU A 420 -17.03 -1.96 20.81
N GLU A 421 -17.75 -0.84 20.91
CA GLU A 421 -19.20 -0.80 21.07
C GLU A 421 -19.84 -0.75 19.67
N ASN A 422 -20.60 -1.75 19.28
CA ASN A 422 -21.07 -1.93 17.90
C ASN A 422 -22.26 -1.04 17.49
N GLY A 423 -22.73 -0.17 18.39
CA GLY A 423 -23.86 0.75 18.20
C GLY A 423 -25.25 0.13 18.32
N ASN A 424 -25.34 -1.19 18.52
CA ASN A 424 -26.57 -1.93 18.82
C ASN A 424 -26.57 -2.47 20.28
N GLY A 425 -25.71 -1.93 21.15
CA GLY A 425 -25.58 -2.34 22.55
C GLY A 425 -24.67 -3.55 22.80
N GLY A 426 -24.05 -4.12 21.75
CA GLY A 426 -23.08 -5.21 21.88
C GLY A 426 -21.64 -4.71 21.95
N ASP A 427 -20.81 -5.40 22.73
CA ASP A 427 -19.42 -5.04 22.95
C ASP A 427 -18.46 -6.15 22.49
N TYR A 428 -17.36 -5.74 21.87
CA TYR A 428 -16.19 -6.58 21.69
C TYR A 428 -15.09 -6.16 22.67
N ARG A 429 -14.34 -7.12 23.21
CA ARG A 429 -13.16 -6.85 24.04
C ARG A 429 -11.96 -7.60 23.48
N PHE A 430 -10.78 -6.98 23.50
CA PHE A 430 -9.56 -7.57 22.97
C PHE A 430 -8.43 -7.48 24.00
N SER A 431 -7.59 -8.50 24.02
CA SER A 431 -6.31 -8.49 24.73
C SER A 431 -5.18 -8.80 23.76
N TYR A 432 -3.97 -8.36 24.12
CA TYR A 432 -2.81 -8.37 23.25
C TYR A 432 -1.58 -8.88 23.99
N ASP A 433 -0.63 -9.40 23.24
CA ASP A 433 0.71 -9.67 23.74
C ASP A 433 1.58 -8.40 23.71
N GLU A 434 2.85 -8.56 24.09
CA GLU A 434 3.81 -7.47 24.26
C GLU A 434 4.08 -6.66 22.99
N VAL A 435 3.81 -7.22 21.81
CA VAL A 435 4.06 -6.60 20.50
C VAL A 435 2.76 -6.31 19.73
N GLY A 436 1.59 -6.48 20.38
CA GLY A 436 0.30 -6.10 19.84
C GLY A 436 -0.38 -7.16 18.96
N ARG A 437 0.00 -8.44 19.08
CA ARG A 437 -0.77 -9.55 18.49
C ARG A 437 -1.93 -9.91 19.42
N VAL A 438 -3.09 -10.23 18.86
CA VAL A 438 -4.32 -10.50 19.63
C VAL A 438 -4.15 -11.82 20.39
N LEU A 439 -4.32 -11.80 21.72
CA LEU A 439 -4.33 -13.01 22.56
C LEU A 439 -5.74 -13.52 22.82
N ALA A 440 -6.71 -12.62 22.97
CA ALA A 440 -8.12 -12.97 23.12
C ALA A 440 -9.06 -11.94 22.51
N GLU A 441 -10.21 -12.42 22.06
CA GLU A 441 -11.37 -11.63 21.59
C GLU A 441 -12.63 -12.17 22.27
N GLU A 442 -13.35 -11.30 22.99
CA GLU A 442 -14.68 -11.58 23.52
C GLU A 442 -15.70 -10.86 22.65
N ARG A 443 -16.74 -11.58 22.23
CA ARG A 443 -17.77 -11.07 21.32
C ARG A 443 -19.07 -10.73 22.05
N PRO A 444 -19.97 -9.94 21.42
CA PRO A 444 -21.26 -9.62 22.01
C PRO A 444 -22.18 -10.81 22.29
N ASP A 445 -21.91 -11.97 21.69
CA ASP A 445 -22.65 -13.22 21.88
C ASP A 445 -22.00 -14.14 22.93
N ASP A 446 -21.11 -13.57 23.76
CA ASP A 446 -20.30 -14.25 24.78
C ASP A 446 -19.34 -15.33 24.24
N THR A 447 -19.20 -15.46 22.92
CA THR A 447 -18.18 -16.31 22.32
C THR A 447 -16.80 -15.72 22.57
N ARG A 448 -15.86 -16.56 23.00
CA ARG A 448 -14.47 -16.18 23.26
C ARG A 448 -13.52 -16.88 22.31
N HIS A 449 -12.62 -16.11 21.71
CA HIS A 449 -11.54 -16.61 20.88
C HIS A 449 -10.22 -16.39 21.61
N TYR A 450 -9.34 -17.40 21.64
CA TYR A 450 -8.00 -17.32 22.19
C TYR A 450 -6.97 -17.72 21.14
N TYR A 451 -5.83 -17.04 21.15
CA TYR A 451 -4.77 -17.21 20.16
C TYR A 451 -3.43 -17.42 20.88
N ARG A 452 -2.64 -18.40 20.43
CA ARG A 452 -1.29 -18.67 20.95
C ARG A 452 -0.27 -18.61 19.81
N TYR A 453 0.81 -17.86 20.02
CA TYR A 453 1.88 -17.68 19.03
C TYR A 453 3.14 -18.44 19.45
N GLY A 454 3.77 -19.14 18.50
CA GLY A 454 5.00 -19.90 18.69
C GLY A 454 6.27 -19.06 18.75
N ALA A 455 7.43 -19.69 18.92
CA ALA A 455 8.73 -19.00 19.00
C ALA A 455 9.06 -18.14 17.76
N ALA A 456 8.59 -18.56 16.58
CA ALA A 456 8.72 -17.78 15.33
C ALA A 456 7.73 -16.59 15.22
N GLY A 457 6.83 -16.42 16.19
CA GLY A 457 5.80 -15.38 16.18
C GLY A 457 4.58 -15.71 15.32
N LEU A 458 4.49 -16.95 14.83
CA LEU A 458 3.40 -17.48 14.02
C LEU A 458 2.31 -18.11 14.90
N LEU A 459 1.05 -18.04 14.48
CA LEU A 459 -0.11 -18.54 15.24
C LEU A 459 -0.08 -20.07 15.31
N GLU A 460 0.18 -20.68 16.46
CA GLU A 460 0.20 -22.15 16.61
C GLU A 460 -1.15 -22.73 17.02
N GLU A 461 -2.01 -21.92 17.66
CA GLU A 461 -3.27 -22.39 18.21
C GLU A 461 -4.34 -21.31 18.19
N HIS A 462 -5.55 -21.68 17.76
CA HIS A 462 -6.76 -20.89 17.89
C HIS A 462 -7.82 -21.74 18.61
N ARG A 463 -8.35 -21.21 19.71
CA ARG A 463 -9.39 -21.84 20.52
C ARG A 463 -10.63 -20.96 20.52
N GLU A 464 -11.78 -21.52 20.21
CA GLU A 464 -13.09 -20.88 20.31
C GLU A 464 -13.88 -21.57 21.43
N VAL A 465 -14.46 -20.77 22.31
CA VAL A 465 -15.25 -21.22 23.47
C VAL A 465 -16.61 -20.54 23.40
N GLY A 466 -17.67 -21.33 23.23
CA GLY A 466 -19.05 -20.86 23.27
C GLY A 466 -19.61 -20.81 24.70
N LEU A 467 -20.89 -20.45 24.80
CA LEU A 467 -21.64 -20.51 26.07
C LEU A 467 -21.72 -21.96 26.60
N PRO A 468 -21.79 -22.14 27.93
CA PRO A 468 -22.04 -23.44 28.52
C PRO A 468 -23.40 -23.97 28.04
N GLY A 469 -23.43 -25.23 27.60
CA GLY A 469 -24.67 -25.92 27.24
C GLY A 469 -25.58 -26.14 28.46
N SER A 470 -26.75 -26.73 28.24
CA SER A 470 -27.76 -27.02 29.29
C SER A 470 -27.23 -27.91 30.42
N ALA A 471 -26.13 -28.65 30.18
CA ALA A 471 -25.44 -29.49 31.16
C ALA A 471 -24.19 -28.83 31.79
N GLY A 472 -23.92 -27.54 31.49
CA GLY A 472 -22.76 -26.81 31.99
C GLY A 472 -21.47 -27.02 31.19
N GLU A 473 -21.47 -27.87 30.16
CA GLU A 473 -20.29 -28.12 29.31
C GLU A 473 -20.06 -26.96 28.34
N LEU A 474 -18.85 -26.41 28.33
CA LEU A 474 -18.42 -25.42 27.34
C LEU A 474 -18.14 -26.11 26.01
N THR A 475 -18.82 -25.70 24.95
CA THR A 475 -18.47 -26.16 23.59
C THR A 475 -17.18 -25.47 23.17
N GLN A 476 -16.11 -26.25 23.03
CA GLN A 476 -14.80 -25.76 22.58
C GLN A 476 -14.47 -26.28 21.18
N ARG A 477 -13.93 -25.41 20.33
CA ARG A 477 -13.32 -25.78 19.06
C ARG A 477 -11.87 -25.33 19.06
N GLU A 478 -10.95 -26.25 18.83
CA GLU A 478 -9.52 -25.96 18.78
C GLU A 478 -8.97 -26.24 17.38
N GLN A 479 -8.13 -25.34 16.90
CA GLN A 479 -7.35 -25.50 15.68
C GLN A 479 -5.88 -25.28 16.02
N ARG A 480 -5.03 -26.18 15.52
CA ARG A 480 -3.57 -26.06 15.62
C ARG A 480 -2.98 -25.83 14.24
N PHE A 481 -1.86 -25.14 14.19
CA PHE A 481 -1.18 -24.77 12.95
C PHE A 481 0.32 -25.02 13.07
N ARG A 482 0.96 -25.38 11.95
CA ARG A 482 2.42 -25.46 11.82
C ARG A 482 2.85 -24.82 10.51
N PHE A 483 4.01 -24.19 10.55
CA PHE A 483 4.57 -23.46 9.42
C PHE A 483 5.94 -24.02 9.07
N ASP A 484 6.34 -23.85 7.81
CA ASP A 484 7.73 -24.05 7.41
C ASP A 484 8.62 -22.85 7.82
N GLU A 485 9.91 -22.95 7.51
CA GLU A 485 10.91 -21.93 7.85
C GLU A 485 10.70 -20.60 7.10
N ALA A 486 10.02 -20.62 5.94
CA ALA A 486 9.60 -19.41 5.24
C ALA A 486 8.28 -18.82 5.78
N GLY A 487 7.69 -19.43 6.82
CA GLY A 487 6.45 -18.98 7.45
C GLY A 487 5.19 -19.35 6.67
N GLN A 488 5.23 -20.32 5.76
CA GLN A 488 4.06 -20.81 5.03
C GLN A 488 3.35 -21.89 5.85
N LEU A 489 2.02 -21.84 5.89
CA LEU A 489 1.21 -22.82 6.63
C LEU A 489 1.30 -24.19 5.96
N VAL A 490 2.03 -25.14 6.55
CA VAL A 490 2.21 -26.51 6.00
C VAL A 490 1.28 -27.54 6.63
N TRP A 491 0.72 -27.24 7.81
CA TRP A 491 -0.23 -28.11 8.46
C TRP A 491 -1.25 -27.34 9.31
N ARG A 492 -2.50 -27.78 9.28
CA ARG A 492 -3.56 -27.38 10.20
C ARG A 492 -4.29 -28.61 10.68
N GLY A 493 -4.71 -28.66 11.94
CA GLY A 493 -5.50 -29.78 12.46
C GLY A 493 -6.52 -29.37 13.51
N ASN A 494 -7.56 -30.18 13.65
CA ASN A 494 -8.54 -30.11 14.74
C ASN A 494 -8.97 -31.54 15.14
N ALA A 495 -9.95 -31.66 16.04
CA ALA A 495 -10.41 -32.96 16.54
C ALA A 495 -10.96 -33.91 15.45
N SER A 496 -11.37 -33.39 14.30
CA SER A 496 -12.05 -34.16 13.25
C SER A 496 -11.19 -34.40 12.01
N ALA A 497 -10.24 -33.51 11.68
CA ALA A 497 -9.38 -33.69 10.51
C ALA A 497 -8.07 -32.90 10.60
N GLU A 498 -7.12 -33.34 9.78
CA GLU A 498 -5.86 -32.68 9.50
C GLU A 498 -5.79 -32.25 8.04
N TRP A 499 -5.11 -31.13 7.79
CA TRP A 499 -4.87 -30.55 6.47
C TRP A 499 -3.38 -30.35 6.30
N HIS A 500 -2.79 -30.98 5.28
CA HIS A 500 -1.40 -30.78 4.88
C HIS A 500 -1.35 -29.95 3.62
N TYR A 501 -0.52 -28.90 3.63
CA TYR A 501 -0.36 -27.96 2.53
C TYR A 501 1.04 -28.13 1.96
N ARG A 502 1.16 -28.17 0.64
CA ARG A 502 2.46 -28.11 -0.06
C ARG A 502 2.46 -26.97 -1.04
N PHE A 503 3.59 -26.29 -1.12
CA PHE A 503 3.77 -25.12 -1.98
C PHE A 503 4.80 -25.41 -3.07
N ASP A 504 4.73 -24.67 -4.17
CA ASP A 504 5.75 -24.67 -5.21
C ASP A 504 6.91 -23.70 -4.88
N ALA A 505 7.88 -23.61 -5.79
CA ALA A 505 9.04 -22.71 -5.65
C ALA A 505 8.66 -21.22 -5.57
N MET A 506 7.45 -20.83 -6.01
CA MET A 506 6.94 -19.46 -5.90
C MET A 506 6.13 -19.23 -4.61
N GLY A 507 5.96 -20.25 -3.77
CA GLY A 507 5.13 -20.18 -2.56
C GLY A 507 3.63 -20.23 -2.85
N ARG A 508 3.23 -20.74 -4.02
CA ARG A 508 1.83 -20.95 -4.39
C ARG A 508 1.41 -22.33 -3.93
N LEU A 509 0.17 -22.46 -3.41
CA LEU A 509 -0.36 -23.73 -2.92
C LEU A 509 -0.49 -24.72 -4.08
N ARG A 510 0.32 -25.78 -4.09
CA ARG A 510 0.30 -26.81 -5.13
C ARG A 510 -0.56 -28.01 -4.75
N GLU A 511 -0.64 -28.33 -3.46
CA GLU A 511 -1.38 -29.50 -2.98
C GLU A 511 -1.98 -29.23 -1.60
N LEU A 512 -3.22 -29.67 -1.42
CA LEU A 512 -3.94 -29.70 -0.15
C LEU A 512 -4.48 -31.10 0.10
N ASN A 513 -3.99 -31.77 1.14
CA ASN A 513 -4.45 -33.08 1.55
C ASN A 513 -5.22 -33.00 2.88
N ARG A 514 -6.49 -33.41 2.89
CA ARG A 514 -7.30 -33.58 4.11
C ARG A 514 -7.30 -35.04 4.52
N LEU A 515 -6.91 -35.32 5.76
CA LEU A 515 -6.97 -36.64 6.38
C LEU A 515 -7.92 -36.59 7.60
N PRO A 516 -8.98 -37.40 7.65
CA PRO A 516 -9.85 -37.46 8.82
C PRO A 516 -9.14 -38.10 10.01
N THR A 517 -9.43 -37.64 11.22
CA THR A 517 -9.08 -38.36 12.46
C THR A 517 -10.04 -39.54 12.64
N ALA A 518 -9.77 -40.45 13.59
CA ALA A 518 -10.72 -41.51 13.93
C ALA A 518 -12.13 -40.97 14.28
N SER A 519 -12.18 -39.89 15.06
CA SER A 519 -13.44 -39.19 15.40
C SER A 519 -14.09 -38.53 14.18
N GLY A 520 -13.31 -37.96 13.27
CA GLY A 520 -13.84 -37.39 12.02
C GLY A 520 -14.38 -38.44 11.06
N ALA A 521 -13.69 -39.57 10.93
CA ALA A 521 -14.15 -40.70 10.12
C ALA A 521 -15.46 -41.27 10.64
N ALA A 522 -15.63 -41.37 11.96
CA ALA A 522 -16.91 -41.74 12.59
C ALA A 522 -18.05 -40.73 12.30
N LEU A 523 -17.71 -39.47 11.99
CA LEU A 523 -18.65 -38.43 11.55
C LEU A 523 -18.83 -38.40 10.02
N GLY A 524 -18.27 -39.36 9.27
CA GLY A 524 -18.37 -39.44 7.82
C GLY A 524 -17.45 -38.48 7.06
N ILE A 525 -16.40 -37.96 7.69
CA ILE A 525 -15.40 -37.15 6.99
C ILE A 525 -14.47 -38.11 6.24
N GLU A 526 -14.41 -37.95 4.93
CA GLU A 526 -13.54 -38.74 4.05
C GLU A 526 -12.20 -38.03 3.78
N PRO A 527 -11.14 -38.76 3.42
CA PRO A 527 -9.93 -38.19 2.86
C PRO A 527 -10.22 -37.39 1.57
N ASP A 528 -9.44 -36.35 1.32
CA ASP A 528 -9.55 -35.56 0.07
C ASP A 528 -8.18 -34.99 -0.31
N ASN A 529 -7.87 -34.95 -1.59
CA ASN A 529 -6.62 -34.41 -2.11
C ASN A 529 -6.96 -33.47 -3.26
N VAL A 530 -6.51 -32.22 -3.17
CA VAL A 530 -6.68 -31.22 -4.23
C VAL A 530 -5.30 -30.76 -4.70
N GLN A 531 -5.03 -30.90 -5.99
CA GLN A 531 -3.80 -30.45 -6.65
C GLN A 531 -4.08 -29.24 -7.53
N MET A 532 -3.21 -28.24 -7.47
CA MET A 532 -3.30 -27.02 -8.26
C MET A 532 -2.09 -26.88 -9.17
N ARG A 533 -2.34 -26.42 -10.40
CA ARG A 533 -1.29 -26.13 -11.40
C ARG A 533 -1.38 -24.66 -11.78
N TYR A 534 -0.24 -24.00 -11.95
CA TYR A 534 -0.16 -22.59 -12.31
C TYR A 534 0.67 -22.38 -13.57
N ASP A 535 0.44 -21.28 -14.27
CA ASP A 535 1.39 -20.77 -15.26
C ASP A 535 2.47 -19.91 -14.61
N ALA A 536 3.43 -19.43 -15.40
CA ALA A 536 4.55 -18.61 -14.92
C ALA A 536 4.10 -17.26 -14.31
N ALA A 537 2.94 -16.72 -14.71
CA ALA A 537 2.36 -15.52 -14.09
C ALA A 537 1.58 -15.82 -12.79
N GLY A 538 1.54 -17.08 -12.34
CA GLY A 538 0.83 -17.47 -11.13
C GLY A 538 -0.69 -17.60 -11.29
N ARG A 539 -1.18 -17.69 -12.53
CA ARG A 539 -2.62 -17.92 -12.79
C ARG A 539 -2.89 -19.41 -12.75
N LEU A 540 -4.00 -19.79 -12.13
CA LEU A 540 -4.40 -21.18 -11.95
C LEU A 540 -4.76 -21.78 -13.31
N LEU A 541 -4.13 -22.87 -13.71
CA LEU A 541 -4.40 -23.62 -14.95
C LEU A 541 -5.32 -24.82 -14.72
N GLY A 542 -5.29 -25.40 -13.52
CA GLY A 542 -6.19 -26.48 -13.17
C GLY A 542 -6.23 -26.78 -11.69
N GLU A 543 -7.35 -27.36 -11.26
CA GLU A 543 -7.58 -27.92 -9.93
C GLU A 543 -8.10 -29.34 -10.07
N GLN A 544 -7.35 -30.32 -9.58
CA GLN A 544 -7.73 -31.72 -9.63
C GLN A 544 -8.05 -32.19 -8.22
N GLY A 545 -9.27 -32.68 -8.00
CA GLY A 545 -9.68 -33.28 -6.73
C GLY A 545 -10.45 -34.58 -6.91
N VAL A 546 -11.01 -35.13 -5.82
CA VAL A 546 -11.80 -36.38 -5.86
C VAL A 546 -13.03 -36.32 -6.78
N ASN A 547 -13.53 -35.11 -7.04
CA ASN A 547 -14.69 -34.86 -7.92
C ASN A 547 -14.28 -34.55 -9.37
N GLY A 548 -13.02 -34.77 -9.74
CA GLY A 548 -12.46 -34.55 -11.08
C GLY A 548 -11.68 -33.23 -11.22
N GLU A 549 -11.45 -32.81 -12.46
CA GLU A 549 -10.57 -31.66 -12.78
C GLU A 549 -11.35 -30.44 -13.28
N LEU A 550 -11.04 -29.27 -12.72
CA LEU A 550 -11.35 -27.97 -13.30
C LEU A 550 -10.15 -27.49 -14.11
N GLN A 551 -10.37 -27.02 -15.34
CA GLN A 551 -9.30 -26.44 -16.17
C GLN A 551 -9.61 -25.01 -16.53
N TYR A 552 -8.62 -24.14 -16.41
CA TYR A 552 -8.73 -22.70 -16.62
C TYR A 552 -7.88 -22.28 -17.81
N GLN A 553 -8.42 -21.39 -18.65
CA GLN A 553 -7.70 -20.80 -19.77
C GLN A 553 -7.77 -19.29 -19.69
N TRP A 554 -6.62 -18.64 -19.81
CA TRP A 554 -6.45 -17.19 -19.67
C TRP A 554 -5.91 -16.60 -20.97
N ASP A 555 -6.30 -15.37 -21.28
CA ASP A 555 -5.67 -14.61 -22.36
C ASP A 555 -4.38 -13.90 -21.89
N ALA A 556 -3.72 -13.17 -22.79
CA ALA A 556 -2.50 -12.41 -22.49
C ALA A 556 -2.72 -11.22 -21.52
N LEU A 557 -3.98 -10.81 -21.27
CA LEU A 557 -4.34 -9.73 -20.34
C LEU A 557 -4.89 -10.26 -19.00
N ALA A 558 -4.74 -11.57 -18.76
CA ALA A 558 -5.22 -12.27 -17.57
C ALA A 558 -6.75 -12.28 -17.41
N ASN A 559 -7.51 -12.18 -18.51
CA ASN A 559 -8.95 -12.47 -18.50
C ASN A 559 -9.18 -13.99 -18.62
N LEU A 560 -10.13 -14.52 -17.83
CA LEU A 560 -10.50 -15.93 -17.88
C LEU A 560 -11.33 -16.22 -19.14
N GLN A 561 -10.73 -16.79 -20.18
CA GLN A 561 -11.41 -17.12 -21.43
C GLN A 561 -12.29 -18.36 -21.33
N ALA A 562 -11.85 -19.37 -20.57
CA ALA A 562 -12.65 -20.58 -20.39
C ALA A 562 -12.40 -21.31 -19.06
N LEU A 563 -13.45 -21.99 -18.61
CA LEU A 563 -13.47 -22.92 -17.49
C LEU A 563 -14.09 -24.24 -17.97
N THR A 564 -13.31 -25.32 -17.98
CA THR A 564 -13.81 -26.68 -18.23
C THR A 564 -14.12 -27.35 -16.91
N LEU A 565 -15.33 -27.87 -16.78
CA LEU A 565 -15.83 -28.61 -15.61
C LEU A 565 -15.42 -30.10 -15.68
N PRO A 566 -15.45 -30.84 -14.56
CA PRO A 566 -15.02 -32.24 -14.52
C PRO A 566 -15.71 -33.16 -15.53
N GLN A 567 -16.97 -32.90 -15.86
CA GLN A 567 -17.73 -33.67 -16.83
C GLN A 567 -17.45 -33.29 -18.31
N GLY A 568 -16.55 -32.34 -18.56
CA GLY A 568 -16.18 -31.85 -19.89
C GLY A 568 -16.99 -30.65 -20.39
N ASP A 569 -18.04 -30.25 -19.67
CA ASP A 569 -18.79 -29.02 -19.96
C ASP A 569 -17.90 -27.79 -19.82
N ARG A 570 -18.06 -26.80 -20.71
CA ARG A 570 -17.20 -25.63 -20.77
C ARG A 570 -17.98 -24.33 -20.64
N LEU A 571 -17.59 -23.49 -19.69
CA LEU A 571 -17.97 -22.08 -19.65
C LEU A 571 -16.92 -21.26 -20.41
N GLN A 572 -17.36 -20.35 -21.27
CA GLN A 572 -16.46 -19.48 -22.03
C GLN A 572 -16.88 -18.03 -21.89
N TRP A 573 -15.92 -17.14 -21.72
CA TRP A 573 -16.12 -15.70 -21.71
C TRP A 573 -15.52 -15.12 -22.99
N LEU A 574 -16.33 -14.34 -23.70
CA LEU A 574 -15.88 -13.55 -24.83
C LEU A 574 -15.63 -12.14 -24.33
N TYR A 575 -14.49 -11.57 -24.71
CA TYR A 575 -14.08 -10.23 -24.31
C TYR A 575 -13.93 -9.32 -25.53
N TYR A 576 -14.10 -8.02 -25.31
CA TYR A 576 -13.65 -6.98 -26.23
C TYR A 576 -12.81 -5.95 -25.47
N GLY A 577 -12.02 -5.18 -26.21
CA GLY A 577 -11.06 -4.24 -25.63
C GLY A 577 -10.10 -4.96 -24.69
N SER A 578 -9.79 -4.34 -23.55
CA SER A 578 -8.82 -4.84 -22.57
C SER A 578 -9.42 -5.76 -21.49
N GLY A 579 -10.68 -6.20 -21.60
CA GLY A 579 -11.28 -7.12 -20.62
C GLY A 579 -12.78 -7.00 -20.38
N HIS A 580 -13.55 -6.36 -21.27
CA HIS A 580 -15.00 -6.25 -21.11
C HIS A 580 -15.72 -7.48 -21.66
N ALA A 581 -16.30 -8.30 -20.77
CA ALA A 581 -16.97 -9.54 -21.17
C ALA A 581 -18.24 -9.26 -22.01
N SER A 582 -18.20 -9.48 -23.31
CA SER A 582 -19.34 -9.31 -24.23
C SER A 582 -20.37 -10.43 -24.11
N ALA A 583 -19.94 -11.66 -23.85
CA ALA A 583 -20.83 -12.81 -23.69
C ALA A 583 -20.24 -13.92 -22.83
N ILE A 584 -21.12 -14.76 -22.28
CA ILE A 584 -20.81 -16.02 -21.63
C ILE A 584 -21.52 -17.14 -22.38
N LYS A 585 -20.78 -18.18 -22.74
CA LYS A 585 -21.29 -19.42 -23.33
C LYS A 585 -21.14 -20.57 -22.36
N PHE A 586 -22.09 -21.50 -22.42
CA PHE A 586 -21.99 -22.83 -21.83
C PHE A 586 -22.05 -23.83 -22.98
N ASN A 587 -20.94 -24.53 -23.21
CA ASN A 587 -20.68 -25.28 -24.44
C ASN A 587 -20.95 -24.38 -25.66
N GLN A 588 -21.84 -24.80 -26.56
CA GLN A 588 -22.20 -24.02 -27.76
C GLN A 588 -23.33 -23.02 -27.51
N GLN A 589 -23.96 -23.04 -26.32
CA GLN A 589 -25.12 -22.21 -26.02
C GLN A 589 -24.71 -20.89 -25.38
N VAL A 590 -25.18 -19.79 -25.93
CA VAL A 590 -25.05 -18.47 -25.29
C VAL A 590 -25.93 -18.43 -24.04
N VAL A 591 -25.31 -18.22 -22.89
CA VAL A 591 -25.99 -18.10 -21.59
C VAL A 591 -26.36 -16.65 -21.33
N SER A 592 -25.45 -15.73 -21.61
CA SER A 592 -25.64 -14.31 -21.34
C SER A 592 -24.83 -13.50 -22.35
N GLU A 593 -25.46 -12.48 -22.93
CA GLU A 593 -24.82 -11.41 -23.68
C GLU A 593 -24.99 -10.13 -22.89
N PHE A 594 -24.04 -9.23 -23.01
CA PHE A 594 -24.01 -7.99 -22.26
C PHE A 594 -24.00 -6.81 -23.21
N THR A 595 -24.92 -5.87 -23.00
CA THR A 595 -24.90 -4.57 -23.66
C THR A 595 -24.27 -3.56 -22.71
N ARG A 596 -23.44 -2.66 -23.25
CA ARG A 596 -22.72 -1.65 -22.48
C ARG A 596 -22.80 -0.28 -23.13
N ASP A 597 -22.67 0.74 -22.30
CA ASP A 597 -22.46 2.13 -22.75
C ASP A 597 -20.97 2.39 -23.06
N ARG A 598 -20.63 3.62 -23.45
CA ARG A 598 -19.25 4.03 -23.80
C ARG A 598 -18.32 4.01 -22.58
N LEU A 599 -18.87 3.98 -21.37
CA LEU A 599 -18.14 3.82 -20.11
C LEU A 599 -17.96 2.35 -19.73
N HIS A 600 -18.36 1.44 -20.61
CA HIS A 600 -18.31 0.00 -20.41
C HIS A 600 -19.12 -0.49 -19.21
N ARG A 601 -20.13 0.28 -18.79
CA ARG A 601 -21.08 -0.11 -17.75
C ARG A 601 -22.15 -1.00 -18.38
N GLU A 602 -22.52 -2.08 -17.70
CA GLU A 602 -23.58 -2.98 -18.16
C GLU A 602 -24.94 -2.27 -18.15
N THR A 603 -25.49 -1.98 -19.33
CA THR A 603 -26.83 -1.39 -19.54
C THR A 603 -27.91 -2.46 -19.69
N GLY A 604 -27.51 -3.69 -19.98
CA GLY A 604 -28.43 -4.80 -20.14
C GLY A 604 -27.72 -6.13 -20.28
N ARG A 605 -28.48 -7.19 -20.06
CA ARG A 605 -28.01 -8.55 -20.26
C ARG A 605 -29.09 -9.50 -20.74
N SER A 606 -28.73 -10.47 -21.56
CA SER A 606 -29.57 -11.66 -21.77
C SER A 606 -29.28 -12.72 -20.71
N GLN A 607 -30.25 -13.58 -20.45
CA GLN A 607 -30.10 -14.78 -19.62
C GLN A 607 -30.93 -15.91 -20.25
N GLY A 608 -30.29 -16.72 -21.10
CA GLY A 608 -30.98 -17.67 -21.98
C GLY A 608 -31.96 -16.96 -22.93
N GLY A 609 -33.20 -17.47 -23.04
CA GLY A 609 -34.25 -16.89 -23.88
C GLY A 609 -34.91 -15.60 -23.35
N ALA A 610 -34.48 -15.08 -22.19
CA ALA A 610 -35.04 -13.88 -21.60
C ALA A 610 -34.02 -12.73 -21.63
N ALA A 611 -34.50 -11.51 -21.90
CA ALA A 611 -33.69 -10.29 -21.84
C ALA A 611 -34.06 -9.50 -20.57
N ALA A 612 -33.04 -9.01 -19.87
CA ALA A 612 -33.18 -8.08 -18.76
C ALA A 612 -32.46 -6.77 -19.14
N ALA A 613 -33.22 -5.68 -19.24
CA ALA A 613 -32.66 -4.34 -19.37
C ALA A 613 -32.46 -3.74 -17.97
N ALA A 614 -31.28 -3.18 -17.70
CA ALA A 614 -31.04 -2.42 -16.48
C ALA A 614 -31.25 -0.94 -16.80
N ALA A 615 -32.25 -0.31 -16.19
CA ALA A 615 -32.33 1.14 -16.18
C ALA A 615 -31.24 1.66 -15.22
N LEU A 616 -30.08 2.02 -15.75
CA LEU A 616 -29.06 2.76 -15.00
C LEU A 616 -29.63 4.16 -14.72
N ARG A 617 -29.92 4.44 -13.44
CA ARG A 617 -30.13 5.83 -13.01
C ARG A 617 -28.83 6.60 -13.19
N ARG A 618 -28.96 7.90 -13.46
CA ARG A 618 -27.88 8.89 -13.60
C ARG A 618 -27.14 9.09 -12.26
N HIS A 619 -26.50 8.04 -11.72
CA HIS A 619 -25.61 7.96 -10.53
C HIS A 619 -26.18 7.38 -9.22
N GLY A 620 -25.35 6.56 -8.54
CA GLY A 620 -25.59 5.83 -7.28
C GLY A 620 -25.03 4.39 -7.29
N PRO A 621 -24.56 3.79 -6.16
CA PRO A 621 -24.09 2.40 -6.14
C PRO A 621 -25.22 1.48 -6.62
N PRO A 622 -24.92 0.31 -7.22
CA PRO A 622 -25.93 -0.53 -7.84
C PRO A 622 -26.93 -1.04 -6.80
N GLN A 623 -28.01 -0.29 -6.59
CA GLN A 623 -29.23 -0.84 -6.05
C GLN A 623 -29.84 -1.62 -7.22
N LEU A 624 -30.00 -2.92 -7.03
CA LEU A 624 -30.80 -3.78 -7.89
C LEU A 624 -32.22 -3.22 -7.89
N ALA A 625 -32.51 -2.26 -8.78
CA ALA A 625 -33.86 -1.95 -9.17
C ALA A 625 -34.45 -3.24 -9.75
N GLU A 626 -35.64 -3.61 -9.28
CA GLU A 626 -36.31 -4.88 -9.60
C GLU A 626 -36.17 -5.25 -11.08
N GLN A 627 -35.45 -6.34 -11.33
CA GLN A 627 -35.29 -6.93 -12.65
C GLN A 627 -36.64 -7.48 -13.10
N ARG A 628 -37.31 -6.77 -14.02
CA ARG A 628 -38.44 -7.36 -14.76
C ARG A 628 -37.90 -7.98 -16.04
N LEU A 629 -37.83 -9.31 -16.05
CA LEU A 629 -37.65 -10.11 -17.26
C LEU A 629 -38.87 -9.87 -18.17
N ARG A 630 -38.63 -9.39 -19.39
CA ARG A 630 -39.68 -9.37 -20.43
C ARG A 630 -39.37 -10.47 -21.45
N PRO A 631 -40.28 -11.42 -21.70
CA PRO A 631 -40.12 -12.35 -22.81
C PRO A 631 -40.23 -11.58 -24.14
N ARG A 632 -39.47 -12.00 -25.15
CA ARG A 632 -39.72 -11.57 -26.54
C ARG A 632 -41.10 -12.06 -26.96
N GLN A 633 -41.94 -11.16 -27.47
CA GLN A 633 -43.21 -11.55 -28.09
C GLN A 633 -42.93 -12.41 -29.33
N THR A 634 -43.42 -13.64 -29.30
CA THR A 634 -43.73 -14.43 -30.48
C THR A 634 -45.12 -15.04 -30.27
N ASP A 635 -45.92 -14.96 -31.34
CA ASP A 635 -47.37 -15.27 -31.44
C ASP A 635 -47.69 -16.79 -31.36
N PRO A 636 -48.95 -17.27 -31.44
CA PRO A 636 -49.55 -18.12 -30.41
C PRO A 636 -49.66 -19.58 -30.84
N ALA A 637 -49.04 -20.48 -30.08
CA ALA A 637 -49.45 -21.89 -30.06
C ALA A 637 -49.23 -22.42 -28.64
N GLY A 638 -50.34 -22.59 -27.92
CA GLY A 638 -50.35 -23.01 -26.52
C GLY A 638 -49.74 -24.39 -26.32
N ARG A 639 -48.58 -24.45 -25.66
CA ARG A 639 -48.20 -25.57 -24.77
C ARG A 639 -47.44 -25.01 -23.58
N ARG A 640 -48.08 -25.06 -22.40
CA ARG A 640 -47.43 -24.79 -21.11
C ARG A 640 -46.33 -25.83 -20.88
N ARG A 641 -45.06 -25.40 -20.86
CA ARG A 641 -43.97 -26.13 -20.21
C ARG A 641 -43.63 -25.42 -18.89
N ALA A 642 -43.63 -26.18 -17.80
CA ALA A 642 -43.21 -25.70 -16.49
C ALA A 642 -41.73 -25.29 -16.55
N VAL A 643 -41.46 -24.01 -16.33
CA VAL A 643 -40.10 -23.50 -16.12
C VAL A 643 -39.83 -23.57 -14.62
N ALA A 644 -38.89 -24.42 -14.22
CA ALA A 644 -38.38 -24.45 -12.86
C ALA A 644 -37.76 -23.08 -12.51
N ARG A 645 -38.30 -22.43 -11.47
CA ARG A 645 -37.67 -21.26 -10.85
C ARG A 645 -36.41 -21.72 -10.11
N LEU A 646 -35.24 -21.54 -10.74
CA LEU A 646 -33.97 -21.53 -10.03
C LEU A 646 -33.83 -20.17 -9.32
N SER A 647 -34.35 -20.10 -8.10
CA SER A 647 -34.06 -19.02 -7.17
C SER A 647 -32.61 -19.19 -6.69
N LEU A 648 -31.65 -18.63 -7.42
CA LEU A 648 -30.33 -18.36 -6.87
C LEU A 648 -30.46 -17.23 -5.85
N HIS A 649 -30.81 -17.60 -4.62
CA HIS A 649 -30.60 -16.73 -3.47
C HIS A 649 -29.11 -16.42 -3.38
N ARG A 650 -28.74 -15.16 -3.66
CA ARG A 650 -27.48 -14.63 -3.16
C ARG A 650 -27.50 -14.77 -1.64
N PRO A 651 -26.49 -15.39 -0.99
CA PRO A 651 -26.29 -15.13 0.43
C PRO A 651 -26.09 -13.62 0.59
N ARG A 652 -26.88 -13.01 1.50
CA ARG A 652 -26.73 -11.61 1.89
C ARG A 652 -25.25 -11.36 2.23
N ARG A 653 -24.62 -10.45 1.47
CA ARG A 653 -23.29 -9.91 1.79
C ARG A 653 -23.41 -8.99 3.00
N ALA A 654 -23.51 -9.55 4.20
CA ALA A 654 -22.92 -8.95 5.38
C ALA A 654 -21.51 -9.57 5.53
N GLY A 655 -20.46 -8.75 5.66
CA GLY A 655 -19.09 -9.24 5.87
C GLY A 655 -18.05 -8.89 4.79
N ARG A 656 -18.39 -8.13 3.74
CA ARG A 656 -17.38 -7.59 2.79
C ARG A 656 -16.66 -6.32 3.27
N SER A 657 -17.20 -5.59 4.24
CA SER A 657 -16.51 -4.44 4.88
C SER A 657 -15.42 -4.90 5.85
N GLU A 658 -15.66 -5.96 6.62
CA GLU A 658 -14.72 -6.51 7.61
C GLU A 658 -13.56 -7.29 6.96
N ARG A 659 -13.81 -8.05 5.88
CA ARG A 659 -12.72 -8.71 5.13
C ARG A 659 -11.83 -7.73 4.35
N ARG A 660 -12.32 -6.52 4.02
CA ARG A 660 -11.49 -5.43 3.45
C ARG A 660 -10.67 -4.72 4.53
N ALA A 661 -11.17 -4.62 5.77
CA ALA A 661 -10.39 -4.16 6.92
C ALA A 661 -9.29 -5.16 7.29
N ALA A 662 -9.59 -6.46 7.37
CA ALA A 662 -8.61 -7.52 7.68
C ALA A 662 -7.53 -7.70 6.58
N ARG A 663 -7.88 -7.55 5.29
CA ARG A 663 -6.88 -7.53 4.20
C ARG A 663 -6.04 -6.26 4.17
N ARG A 664 -6.57 -5.09 4.58
CA ARG A 664 -5.78 -3.86 4.75
C ARG A 664 -4.86 -3.91 5.97
N SER A 665 -5.24 -4.64 7.03
CA SER A 665 -4.38 -4.91 8.18
C SER A 665 -3.25 -5.89 7.85
N ALA A 666 -3.53 -6.95 7.08
CA ALA A 666 -2.51 -7.90 6.62
C ALA A 666 -1.52 -7.31 5.61
N LEU A 667 -1.96 -6.37 4.74
CA LEU A 667 -1.07 -5.63 3.85
C LEU A 667 -0.24 -4.54 4.57
N ARG A 668 -0.74 -4.01 5.70
CA ARG A 668 0.03 -3.10 6.59
C ARG A 668 1.07 -3.85 7.41
N LEU A 669 0.83 -5.12 7.76
CA LEU A 669 1.80 -5.98 8.44
C LEU A 669 2.99 -6.38 7.54
N ARG A 670 2.81 -6.48 6.21
CA ARG A 670 3.92 -6.69 5.26
C ARG A 670 4.75 -5.43 4.95
N ARG A 671 4.33 -4.24 5.40
CA ARG A 671 5.03 -2.96 5.16
C ARG A 671 5.66 -2.33 6.40
N ARG A 672 5.58 -2.99 7.56
CA ARG A 672 6.49 -2.65 8.66
C ARG A 672 7.85 -3.26 8.33
N ARG A 673 8.68 -2.51 7.60
CA ARG A 673 10.13 -2.60 7.79
C ARG A 673 10.36 -2.45 9.31
N PRO A 674 11.23 -3.25 9.95
CA PRO A 674 11.78 -2.83 11.23
C PRO A 674 12.31 -1.40 11.09
N PRO A 675 12.30 -0.57 12.14
CA PRO A 675 12.84 0.78 12.05
C PRO A 675 14.21 0.68 11.39
N ALA A 676 14.35 1.31 10.22
CA ALA A 676 15.65 1.56 9.66
C ALA A 676 16.38 2.34 10.75
N CYS A 677 17.45 1.79 11.29
CA CYS A 677 18.48 2.60 11.91
C CYS A 677 18.89 3.61 10.82
N ASN A 678 18.44 4.85 10.94
CA ASN A 678 19.08 5.97 10.29
C ASN A 678 20.46 6.14 10.94
N THR A 679 21.42 5.31 10.54
CA THR A 679 22.83 5.71 10.62
C THR A 679 23.05 6.70 9.48
N ALA A 680 22.68 7.95 9.74
CA ALA A 680 23.31 9.06 9.03
C ALA A 680 24.80 8.98 9.37
N ASN A 681 25.59 8.41 8.48
CA ASN A 681 27.04 8.41 8.58
C ASN A 681 27.52 9.71 7.92
N PRO A 682 27.96 10.75 8.67
CA PRO A 682 28.62 11.87 8.05
C PRO A 682 30.00 11.39 7.59
N ILE A 683 30.21 11.33 6.28
CA ILE A 683 31.54 11.20 5.69
C ILE A 683 32.34 12.44 6.13
N ARG A 684 33.08 12.33 7.23
CA ARG A 684 34.17 13.24 7.57
C ARG A 684 35.39 12.77 6.79
N GLY A 685 35.60 13.37 5.63
CA GLY A 685 36.90 13.33 4.97
C GLY A 685 37.95 13.97 5.87
N LYS A 686 39.01 13.24 6.19
CA LYS A 686 40.33 13.81 6.46
C LYS A 686 41.38 13.08 5.61
N PRO A 687 42.33 13.82 5.02
CA PRO A 687 43.31 13.28 4.10
C PRO A 687 44.46 12.64 4.87
N GLY A 688 44.82 11.41 4.50
CA GLY A 688 45.99 10.70 5.02
C GLY A 688 46.74 10.09 3.85
N ALA A 689 47.90 10.67 3.54
CA ALA A 689 48.82 10.23 2.50
C ALA A 689 49.34 8.81 2.77
N ALA A 690 49.47 8.00 1.73
CA ALA A 690 50.43 6.89 1.70
C ALA A 690 50.91 6.65 0.26
N ALA A 691 52.23 6.62 0.14
CA ALA A 691 53.02 6.48 -1.07
C ALA A 691 52.75 5.18 -1.83
N GLY A 692 52.95 5.25 -3.14
CA GLY A 692 52.74 4.14 -4.06
C GLY A 692 53.85 3.09 -4.05
N VAL A 693 53.52 1.95 -4.65
CA VAL A 693 54.47 0.97 -5.18
C VAL A 693 53.83 0.32 -6.41
N ARG A 694 54.51 0.41 -7.56
CA ARG A 694 54.24 -0.40 -8.77
C ARG A 694 54.50 -1.88 -8.48
N PRO A 695 54.03 -2.80 -9.33
CA PRO A 695 55.01 -3.40 -10.24
C PRO A 695 54.51 -3.50 -11.68
N GLY A 696 55.46 -3.39 -12.60
CA GLY A 696 55.28 -3.71 -14.01
C GLY A 696 55.45 -5.20 -14.28
N GLY A 697 55.04 -5.58 -15.49
CA GLY A 697 55.08 -6.91 -16.07
C GLY A 697 53.99 -7.01 -17.11
#